data_AF-U2JSV4-F1
#
_entry.id   AF-U2JSV4-F1
#
_cell.length_a   1.000
_cell.length_b   1.000
_cell.length_c   1.000
_cell.angle_alpha   90.00
_cell.angle_beta   90.00
_cell.angle_gamma   90.00
#
_symmetry.space_group_name_H-M   'P 1'
#
loop_
_entity.id
_entity.type
_entity.pdbx_description
1 polymer ?
#
loop_
_entity_poly.entity_id
_entity_poly.type
_entity_poly.pdbx_seq_one_letter_code
_entity_poly.pdbx_strand_id
1 'polypeptide(L)'
;MKKTFNRLLAATVAIPVALGQVLAISANAAEAPAALKVTADKLLKVEPATGFPETVSADADTITYTVESDWNTTLAKQLNTETSNKTVTVDAKKFVAGINSANYYVELLKKAVNASENPTATVKDGVVTISGTADFSAATDKLAEKLDTLGGYENFTLDTSILTGVAYTATIKTDFANSKSVDADLSFTANGKTYGVSTATEYANDVCTNLAGQVTAAVDQKVKELAAEYNMTEDEVRANADFDIAGDVAALKAETDKLSADIAKAQKKYDSFKNLTKAAKSYDSADAALAAAVNYLSKNVAAAANQPKTVDGMVAKYGANFDNGVASVNSSLKDAGVNVEIAVSSADVAALLKSATKVTIGAAAGTYTAELEITDAEKAEVEKYVEEQVAEKLPEKTVVSVDTVKTVTVSGAADGVAAFDVTRDVTVVLKDKDTTTTTTTTTGDSGTTTTVASGATTDVSGATTDVSGDTTDVSSETTTVSSDTTDVSGDTTTDDSNTTTTDGSGTTTETLPTGVSSVEVKTVDAETAENIYLSDEESFNVAGLIESVTLHLENGEDVTVDPATAIDFEMTPAEAYETVTEKTAGKVYFDGEVGLKYKGEEDVEITDTVKVAVALKGDTTLDGKVDATDLFETAYYVALQGAGKTPIFDTVKNGTALESKLAYLASDIDTESKAGENTEDGKLDATDMLYTAVYQAYNGAGNHIDWAEAIKMANGGK
;
A
#
# COMPACT_ATOMS: atom_id res chain seq x y z
N MET A 1 -14.09 16.77 -5.25
CA MET A 1 -12.88 17.62 -5.45
C MET A 1 -12.64 18.67 -4.36
N LYS A 2 -13.30 19.85 -4.28
CA LYS A 2 -12.96 20.91 -3.26
C LYS A 2 -13.06 20.47 -1.78
N LYS A 3 -13.97 19.55 -1.45
CA LYS A 3 -14.10 18.89 -0.13
C LYS A 3 -13.34 17.55 -0.03
N THR A 4 -12.69 17.11 -1.11
CA THR A 4 -12.03 15.80 -1.19
C THR A 4 -10.74 15.78 -0.43
N PHE A 5 -9.94 16.82 -0.62
CA PHE A 5 -8.68 16.93 0.09
C PHE A 5 -8.84 17.17 1.60
N ASN A 6 -9.89 17.87 2.05
CA ASN A 6 -10.22 17.94 3.48
C ASN A 6 -10.42 16.56 4.14
N ARG A 7 -10.77 15.53 3.35
CA ARG A 7 -10.96 14.16 3.85
C ARG A 7 -9.72 13.30 3.69
N LEU A 8 -8.88 13.55 2.69
CA LEU A 8 -7.53 12.97 2.62
C LEU A 8 -6.67 13.50 3.79
N LEU A 9 -6.80 14.79 4.11
CA LEU A 9 -6.27 15.39 5.34
C LEU A 9 -6.91 14.80 6.59
N ALA A 10 -8.24 14.68 6.67
CA ALA A 10 -8.90 14.01 7.79
C ALA A 10 -8.83 12.46 7.73
N ALA A 11 -7.91 11.92 6.93
CA ALA A 11 -7.52 10.51 6.87
C ALA A 11 -6.03 10.34 7.23
N THR A 12 -5.12 11.20 6.75
CA THR A 12 -3.75 11.33 7.30
C THR A 12 -3.75 11.80 8.75
N VAL A 13 -4.72 12.63 9.12
CA VAL A 13 -5.14 12.83 10.51
C VAL A 13 -6.22 11.79 10.81
N ALA A 14 -5.79 10.60 11.26
CA ALA A 14 -6.57 9.38 11.54
C ALA A 14 -7.54 9.47 12.74
N ILE A 15 -8.05 10.67 12.95
CA ILE A 15 -8.89 11.11 14.05
C ILE A 15 -10.30 10.49 14.03
N PRO A 16 -11.00 10.33 12.88
CA PRO A 16 -12.31 9.68 12.86
C PRO A 16 -12.22 8.20 13.19
N VAL A 17 -11.08 7.58 12.87
CA VAL A 17 -10.82 6.16 13.06
C VAL A 17 -10.52 5.87 14.52
N ALA A 18 -9.55 6.59 15.12
CA ALA A 18 -9.26 6.51 16.55
C ALA A 18 -10.47 6.89 17.43
N LEU A 19 -11.36 7.80 16.97
CA LEU A 19 -12.64 8.03 17.64
C LEU A 19 -13.61 6.86 17.48
N GLY A 20 -13.85 6.37 16.26
CA GLY A 20 -14.75 5.26 15.98
C GLY A 20 -14.33 3.96 16.68
N GLN A 21 -13.02 3.69 16.70
CA GLN A 21 -12.38 2.53 17.33
C GLN A 21 -12.26 2.61 18.85
N VAL A 22 -12.61 3.73 19.46
CA VAL A 22 -12.68 3.86 20.91
C VAL A 22 -14.13 4.11 21.35
N LEU A 23 -15.04 4.37 20.42
CA LEU A 23 -16.43 4.72 20.69
C LEU A 23 -17.35 3.56 21.05
N ALA A 24 -16.92 2.32 20.80
CA ALA A 24 -17.76 1.14 21.00
C ALA A 24 -17.76 0.65 22.45
N ILE A 25 -17.93 1.59 23.38
CA ILE A 25 -17.90 1.39 24.82
C ILE A 25 -19.30 1.02 25.32
N SER A 26 -19.45 -0.21 25.81
CA SER A 26 -20.60 -0.65 26.60
C SER A 26 -20.52 -0.14 28.05
N ALA A 27 -21.60 -0.22 28.84
CA ALA A 27 -21.68 0.49 30.13
C ALA A 27 -21.51 -0.39 31.37
N ASN A 28 -20.52 -0.04 32.19
CA ASN A 28 -20.64 -0.09 33.64
C ASN A 28 -19.58 0.85 34.26
N ALA A 29 -19.92 1.49 35.38
CA ALA A 29 -19.09 2.53 35.99
C ALA A 29 -19.16 2.56 37.52
N ALA A 30 -19.88 1.61 38.12
CA ALA A 30 -20.40 1.81 39.47
C ALA A 30 -19.33 1.69 40.57
N GLU A 31 -18.22 0.96 40.33
CA GLU A 31 -17.35 0.50 41.43
C GLU A 31 -15.83 0.67 41.21
N ALA A 32 -15.34 1.07 40.03
CA ALA A 32 -13.92 1.31 39.79
C ALA A 32 -13.49 2.75 40.19
N PRO A 33 -12.53 2.94 41.12
CA PRO A 33 -12.18 4.27 41.66
C PRO A 33 -11.40 5.19 40.71
N ALA A 34 -11.02 4.71 39.52
CA ALA A 34 -10.42 5.50 38.45
C ALA A 34 -11.01 5.08 37.10
N ALA A 35 -11.26 6.05 36.22
CA ALA A 35 -11.76 5.79 34.87
C ALA A 35 -10.68 5.08 34.02
N LEU A 36 -11.12 4.17 33.14
CA LEU A 36 -10.25 3.62 32.10
C LEU A 36 -9.89 4.74 31.11
N LYS A 37 -8.67 5.26 31.21
CA LYS A 37 -8.13 6.22 30.25
C LYS A 37 -7.58 5.52 29.02
N VAL A 38 -8.05 5.90 27.84
CA VAL A 38 -7.46 5.53 26.54
C VAL A 38 -6.60 6.68 26.07
N THR A 39 -5.28 6.49 26.03
CA THR A 39 -4.27 7.51 25.70
C THR A 39 -3.56 7.15 24.39
N ALA A 40 -2.89 8.12 23.76
CA ALA A 40 -2.13 7.88 22.53
C ALA A 40 -1.08 6.76 22.71
N ASP A 41 -0.30 6.79 23.79
CA ASP A 41 0.73 5.77 24.10
C ASP A 41 0.16 4.35 24.18
N LYS A 42 -1.09 4.19 24.67
CA LYS A 42 -1.76 2.87 24.71
C LYS A 42 -2.19 2.36 23.35
N LEU A 43 -2.52 3.25 22.41
CA LEU A 43 -2.86 2.89 21.04
C LEU A 43 -1.61 2.62 20.20
N LEU A 44 -0.49 3.25 20.57
CA LEU A 44 0.80 3.09 19.91
C LEU A 44 1.66 1.95 20.48
N LYS A 45 1.28 1.32 21.60
CA LYS A 45 2.07 0.24 22.19
C LYS A 45 2.10 -0.99 21.28
N VAL A 46 3.29 -1.56 21.09
CA VAL A 46 3.46 -2.91 20.52
C VAL A 46 4.29 -3.72 21.54
N GLU A 47 3.82 -4.90 21.96
CA GLU A 47 4.41 -5.65 23.07
C GLU A 47 5.85 -6.11 22.76
N PRO A 48 6.88 -5.66 23.51
CA PRO A 48 8.28 -5.91 23.15
C PRO A 48 8.72 -7.36 23.36
N ALA A 49 8.14 -8.07 24.33
CA ALA A 49 8.51 -9.44 24.69
C ALA A 49 7.76 -10.52 23.89
N THR A 50 7.56 -10.30 22.58
CA THR A 50 6.78 -11.20 21.71
C THR A 50 7.34 -11.26 20.28
N GLY A 51 6.88 -12.25 19.51
CA GLY A 51 7.11 -12.35 18.06
C GLY A 51 8.43 -12.98 17.61
N PHE A 52 9.40 -13.19 18.52
CA PHE A 52 10.64 -13.87 18.17
C PHE A 52 10.33 -15.30 17.66
N PRO A 53 10.85 -15.72 16.48
CA PRO A 53 10.45 -16.98 15.86
C PRO A 53 10.61 -18.20 16.78
N GLU A 54 9.66 -19.14 16.73
CA GLU A 54 9.73 -20.36 17.54
C GLU A 54 10.95 -21.21 17.17
N THR A 55 11.20 -21.36 15.86
CA THR A 55 12.34 -22.06 15.27
C THR A 55 13.20 -21.09 14.46
N VAL A 56 14.52 -21.16 14.63
CA VAL A 56 15.51 -20.40 13.86
C VAL A 56 16.61 -21.36 13.39
N SER A 57 17.20 -21.13 12.22
CA SER A 57 18.37 -21.91 11.78
C SER A 57 19.56 -21.64 12.69
N ALA A 58 20.35 -22.68 13.00
CA ALA A 58 21.60 -22.53 13.75
C ALA A 58 22.61 -21.63 13.00
N ASP A 59 22.56 -21.69 11.67
CA ASP A 59 23.43 -20.95 10.75
C ASP A 59 22.87 -19.57 10.37
N ALA A 60 21.82 -19.08 11.05
CA ALA A 60 21.24 -17.78 10.73
C ALA A 60 22.15 -16.62 11.17
N ASP A 61 22.57 -15.78 10.23
CA ASP A 61 23.29 -14.53 10.48
C ASP A 61 22.36 -13.31 10.54
N THR A 62 21.08 -13.47 10.16
CA THR A 62 20.04 -12.46 10.35
C THR A 62 18.71 -13.11 10.67
N ILE A 63 17.93 -12.50 11.56
CA ILE A 63 16.55 -12.87 11.87
C ILE A 63 15.67 -11.65 11.65
N THR A 64 14.59 -11.79 10.88
CA THR A 64 13.55 -10.77 10.73
C THR A 64 12.20 -11.28 11.22
N TYR A 65 11.42 -10.43 11.89
CA TYR A 65 10.04 -10.72 12.27
C TYR A 65 9.21 -9.45 12.51
N THR A 66 7.90 -9.55 12.27
CA THR A 66 6.94 -8.46 12.51
C THR A 66 6.09 -8.77 13.75
N VAL A 67 5.92 -7.77 14.61
CA VAL A 67 5.00 -7.80 15.75
C VAL A 67 3.85 -6.83 15.50
N GLU A 68 2.63 -7.36 15.44
CA GLU A 68 1.42 -6.53 15.42
C GLU A 68 1.05 -6.04 16.83
N SER A 69 0.57 -4.81 16.94
CA SER A 69 -0.07 -4.35 18.18
C SER A 69 -1.38 -5.09 18.45
N ASP A 70 -1.60 -5.45 19.72
CA ASP A 70 -2.83 -6.06 20.22
C ASP A 70 -3.81 -5.03 20.83
N TRP A 71 -3.57 -3.72 20.63
CA TRP A 71 -4.28 -2.61 21.31
C TRP A 71 -5.81 -2.77 21.26
N ASN A 72 -6.35 -3.24 20.14
CA ASN A 72 -7.78 -3.45 19.95
C ASN A 72 -8.29 -4.58 20.85
N THR A 73 -7.63 -5.74 20.87
CA THR A 73 -8.04 -6.88 21.69
C THR A 73 -7.84 -6.58 23.19
N THR A 74 -6.79 -5.84 23.54
CA THR A 74 -6.53 -5.43 24.93
C THR A 74 -7.57 -4.42 25.42
N LEU A 75 -7.96 -3.44 24.58
CA LEU A 75 -9.07 -2.54 24.87
C LEU A 75 -10.41 -3.31 24.97
N ALA A 76 -10.65 -4.26 24.07
CA ALA A 76 -11.85 -5.12 24.09
C ALA A 76 -11.97 -5.95 25.37
N LYS A 77 -10.86 -6.56 25.82
CA LYS A 77 -10.80 -7.34 27.08
C LYS A 77 -11.09 -6.44 28.29
N GLN A 78 -10.44 -5.27 28.37
CA GLN A 78 -10.67 -4.31 29.45
C GLN A 78 -12.12 -3.83 29.48
N LEU A 79 -12.71 -3.57 28.31
CA LEU A 79 -14.09 -3.15 28.18
C LEU A 79 -15.11 -4.26 28.53
N ASN A 80 -14.95 -5.47 27.99
CA ASN A 80 -15.90 -6.56 28.21
C ASN A 80 -15.96 -7.01 29.68
N THR A 81 -14.86 -6.85 30.41
CA THR A 81 -14.78 -7.15 31.85
C THR A 81 -15.70 -6.23 32.67
N GLU A 82 -15.88 -4.98 32.26
CA GLU A 82 -16.72 -4.01 32.98
C GLU A 82 -18.23 -4.21 32.69
N THR A 83 -18.64 -4.58 31.47
CA THR A 83 -19.89 -4.05 30.87
C THR A 83 -21.11 -4.97 30.72
N SER A 84 -20.99 -6.28 30.95
CA SER A 84 -22.13 -7.19 31.14
C SER A 84 -23.29 -7.09 30.11
N ASN A 85 -22.98 -7.05 28.80
CA ASN A 85 -23.95 -7.04 27.68
C ASN A 85 -25.00 -5.90 27.69
N LYS A 86 -24.74 -4.77 28.37
CA LYS A 86 -25.70 -3.65 28.46
C LYS A 86 -25.67 -2.75 27.23
N THR A 87 -26.85 -2.32 26.78
CA THR A 87 -27.00 -1.24 25.79
C THR A 87 -26.87 0.13 26.46
N VAL A 88 -26.02 0.98 25.90
CA VAL A 88 -25.81 2.38 26.28
C VAL A 88 -26.63 3.27 25.35
N THR A 89 -27.20 4.36 25.84
CA THR A 89 -27.89 5.37 24.99
C THR A 89 -27.13 6.68 25.05
N VAL A 90 -26.88 7.30 23.89
CA VAL A 90 -26.19 8.59 23.75
C VAL A 90 -27.02 9.59 22.94
N ASP A 91 -26.72 10.88 23.08
CA ASP A 91 -27.41 11.95 22.36
C ASP A 91 -26.98 11.95 20.88
N ALA A 92 -27.83 11.44 20.00
CA ALA A 92 -27.54 11.32 18.57
C ALA A 92 -27.17 12.67 17.90
N LYS A 93 -27.81 13.77 18.30
CA LYS A 93 -27.57 15.10 17.72
C LYS A 93 -26.22 15.67 18.16
N LYS A 94 -25.89 15.59 19.46
CA LYS A 94 -24.55 15.97 19.97
C LYS A 94 -23.45 15.07 19.40
N PHE A 95 -23.72 13.78 19.27
CA PHE A 95 -22.80 12.81 18.70
C PHE A 95 -22.44 13.18 17.26
N VAL A 96 -23.42 13.28 16.35
CA VAL A 96 -23.11 13.60 14.95
C VAL A 96 -22.56 15.01 14.78
N ALA A 97 -22.95 15.98 15.61
CA ALA A 97 -22.40 17.33 15.58
C ALA A 97 -20.87 17.32 15.76
N GLY A 98 -20.36 16.48 16.68
CA GLY A 98 -18.93 16.28 16.93
C GLY A 98 -18.14 15.66 15.76
N ILE A 99 -18.79 14.92 14.86
CA ILE A 99 -18.11 14.27 13.72
C ILE A 99 -17.79 15.29 12.63
N ASN A 100 -16.71 16.07 12.76
CA ASN A 100 -16.33 17.07 11.77
C ASN A 100 -15.59 16.50 10.54
N SER A 101 -16.22 15.55 9.85
CA SER A 101 -15.76 15.07 8.55
C SER A 101 -16.61 15.66 7.42
N ALA A 102 -15.96 16.00 6.30
CA ALA A 102 -16.65 16.28 5.04
C ALA A 102 -17.00 15.00 4.26
N ASN A 103 -16.90 13.82 4.91
CA ASN A 103 -17.30 12.54 4.33
C ASN A 103 -18.73 12.63 3.78
N TYR A 104 -18.98 12.03 2.62
CA TYR A 104 -20.28 12.01 1.97
C TYR A 104 -21.26 11.25 2.87
N TYR A 105 -20.81 10.12 3.42
CA TYR A 105 -21.43 9.40 4.52
C TYR A 105 -21.82 10.34 5.69
N VAL A 106 -20.85 11.06 6.25
CA VAL A 106 -21.06 11.93 7.43
C VAL A 106 -21.95 13.14 7.11
N GLU A 107 -21.84 13.72 5.91
CA GLU A 107 -22.73 14.78 5.43
C GLU A 107 -24.18 14.28 5.28
N LEU A 108 -24.39 13.05 4.80
CA LEU A 108 -25.70 12.41 4.71
C LEU A 108 -26.27 12.08 6.11
N LEU A 109 -25.48 11.44 6.98
CA LEU A 109 -25.87 11.10 8.36
C LEU A 109 -26.23 12.36 9.16
N LYS A 110 -25.43 13.43 9.07
CA LYS A 110 -25.73 14.72 9.70
C LYS A 110 -27.04 15.32 9.20
N LYS A 111 -27.30 15.25 7.88
CA LYS A 111 -28.58 15.71 7.31
C LYS A 111 -29.74 14.91 7.89
N ALA A 112 -29.66 13.59 7.90
CA ALA A 112 -30.71 12.71 8.40
C ALA A 112 -31.02 12.93 9.89
N VAL A 113 -29.99 13.00 10.73
CA VAL A 113 -30.13 13.18 12.19
C VAL A 113 -30.61 14.60 12.54
N ASN A 114 -30.22 15.62 11.79
CA ASN A 114 -30.74 16.98 11.99
C ASN A 114 -32.17 17.15 11.46
N ALA A 115 -32.51 16.46 10.38
CA ALA A 115 -33.87 16.36 9.83
C ALA A 115 -34.79 15.45 10.67
N SER A 116 -34.25 14.73 11.65
CA SER A 116 -35.04 13.91 12.57
C SER A 116 -35.42 14.72 13.80
N GLU A 117 -36.68 14.63 14.21
CA GLU A 117 -37.15 15.26 15.45
C GLU A 117 -36.49 14.59 16.66
N ASN A 118 -36.61 13.26 16.77
CA ASN A 118 -36.22 12.44 17.91
C ASN A 118 -35.29 11.28 17.50
N PRO A 119 -34.06 11.57 17.02
CA PRO A 119 -33.10 10.53 16.65
C PRO A 119 -32.56 9.81 17.88
N THR A 120 -32.36 8.49 17.76
CA THR A 120 -31.76 7.65 18.80
C THR A 120 -30.34 7.25 18.42
N ALA A 121 -29.45 7.16 19.40
CA ALA A 121 -28.13 6.57 19.23
C ALA A 121 -27.83 5.65 20.42
N THR A 122 -27.35 4.44 20.12
CA THR A 122 -27.08 3.40 21.13
C THR A 122 -25.76 2.70 20.86
N VAL A 123 -25.11 2.21 21.91
CA VAL A 123 -23.88 1.41 21.82
C VAL A 123 -24.12 0.05 22.48
N LYS A 124 -23.79 -1.04 21.78
CA LYS A 124 -23.89 -2.40 22.31
C LYS A 124 -22.93 -3.31 21.54
N ASP A 125 -22.23 -4.20 22.24
CA ASP A 125 -21.41 -5.28 21.66
C ASP A 125 -20.47 -4.82 20.52
N GLY A 126 -19.79 -3.68 20.67
CA GLY A 126 -18.91 -3.14 19.63
C GLY A 126 -19.61 -2.32 18.53
N VAL A 127 -20.94 -2.18 18.55
CA VAL A 127 -21.71 -1.50 17.50
C VAL A 127 -22.39 -0.24 18.04
N VAL A 128 -22.12 0.90 17.40
CA VAL A 128 -22.91 2.13 17.56
C VAL A 128 -24.03 2.12 16.52
N THR A 129 -25.28 2.15 16.95
CA THR A 129 -26.45 2.24 16.05
C THR A 129 -27.14 3.59 16.24
N ILE A 130 -27.28 4.35 15.16
CA ILE A 130 -27.96 5.65 15.11
C ILE A 130 -29.15 5.52 14.15
N SER A 131 -30.36 5.80 14.63
CA SER A 131 -31.57 5.64 13.82
C SER A 131 -32.61 6.70 14.14
N GLY A 132 -33.56 6.86 13.22
CA GLY A 132 -34.67 7.80 13.36
C GLY A 132 -35.51 7.88 12.09
N THR A 133 -36.46 8.81 12.08
CA THR A 133 -37.22 9.21 10.91
C THR A 133 -36.85 10.65 10.56
N ALA A 134 -36.41 10.89 9.33
CA ALA A 134 -36.04 12.20 8.83
C ALA A 134 -37.19 12.83 8.02
N ASP A 135 -37.30 14.16 8.12
CA ASP A 135 -38.14 14.99 7.26
C ASP A 135 -37.25 15.85 6.35
N PHE A 136 -37.26 15.52 5.06
CA PHE A 136 -36.52 16.24 4.02
C PHE A 136 -37.42 17.16 3.17
N SER A 137 -38.67 17.42 3.58
CA SER A 137 -39.63 18.25 2.83
C SER A 137 -39.09 19.65 2.50
N ALA A 138 -38.25 20.21 3.38
CA ALA A 138 -37.54 21.48 3.16
C ALA A 138 -36.67 21.53 1.88
N ALA A 139 -36.39 20.39 1.24
CA ALA A 139 -35.77 20.34 -0.08
C ALA A 139 -36.69 20.90 -1.19
N THR A 140 -38.00 21.02 -0.94
CA THR A 140 -39.02 21.51 -1.89
C THR A 140 -39.41 22.96 -1.70
N ASP A 141 -38.97 23.63 -0.63
CA ASP A 141 -39.39 24.99 -0.26
C ASP A 141 -39.33 25.98 -1.43
N LYS A 142 -38.23 25.97 -2.21
CA LYS A 142 -38.08 26.85 -3.38
C LYS A 142 -39.02 26.54 -4.54
N LEU A 143 -39.43 25.28 -4.70
CA LEU A 143 -40.40 24.88 -5.71
C LEU A 143 -41.81 25.30 -5.28
N ALA A 144 -42.12 25.16 -3.98
CA ALA A 144 -43.35 25.68 -3.39
C ALA A 144 -43.44 27.22 -3.50
N GLU A 145 -42.40 27.94 -3.04
CA GLU A 145 -42.26 29.40 -3.22
C GLU A 145 -42.41 29.80 -4.70
N LYS A 146 -41.89 29.00 -5.64
CA LYS A 146 -42.02 29.30 -7.06
C LYS A 146 -43.44 29.10 -7.57
N LEU A 147 -44.15 28.05 -7.14
CA LEU A 147 -45.57 27.82 -7.43
C LEU A 147 -46.42 28.99 -6.90
N ASP A 148 -46.21 29.43 -5.65
CA ASP A 148 -46.93 30.55 -5.03
C ASP A 148 -46.76 31.89 -5.77
N THR A 149 -45.69 32.05 -6.55
CA THR A 149 -45.48 33.26 -7.38
C THR A 149 -46.13 33.22 -8.77
N LEU A 150 -46.70 32.07 -9.18
CA LEU A 150 -47.38 31.89 -10.46
C LEU A 150 -48.89 31.86 -10.22
N GLY A 151 -49.64 32.73 -10.90
CA GLY A 151 -51.10 32.75 -10.78
C GLY A 151 -51.74 31.53 -11.44
N GLY A 152 -52.83 31.02 -10.86
CA GLY A 152 -53.54 29.83 -11.35
C GLY A 152 -52.98 28.50 -10.86
N TYR A 153 -52.20 28.51 -9.76
CA TYR A 153 -51.69 27.32 -9.07
C TYR A 153 -52.08 27.27 -7.59
N GLU A 154 -52.95 28.17 -7.12
CA GLU A 154 -53.27 28.41 -5.70
C GLU A 154 -53.95 27.22 -5.02
N ASN A 155 -54.53 26.30 -5.81
CA ASN A 155 -55.16 25.06 -5.32
C ASN A 155 -54.23 23.84 -5.42
N PHE A 156 -53.01 24.00 -5.93
CA PHE A 156 -52.03 22.92 -6.06
C PHE A 156 -51.19 22.81 -4.78
N THR A 157 -50.92 21.59 -4.33
CA THR A 157 -50.06 21.32 -3.18
C THR A 157 -49.11 20.20 -3.53
N LEU A 158 -47.82 20.40 -3.29
CA LEU A 158 -46.80 19.37 -3.51
C LEU A 158 -47.00 18.21 -2.52
N ASP A 159 -47.10 17.00 -3.06
CA ASP A 159 -47.01 15.77 -2.28
C ASP A 159 -45.54 15.54 -1.88
N THR A 160 -45.25 15.75 -0.60
CA THR A 160 -43.93 15.53 0.02
C THR A 160 -43.84 14.18 0.76
N SER A 161 -44.79 13.26 0.54
CA SER A 161 -44.79 11.92 1.18
C SER A 161 -43.53 11.11 0.94
N ILE A 162 -42.88 11.27 -0.24
CA ILE A 162 -41.60 10.62 -0.55
C ILE A 162 -40.43 11.18 0.28
N LEU A 163 -40.53 12.41 0.79
CA LEU A 163 -39.50 13.13 1.56
C LEU A 163 -39.72 13.11 3.07
N THR A 164 -40.91 12.73 3.52
CA THR A 164 -41.33 12.74 4.94
C THR A 164 -41.35 11.34 5.52
N GLY A 165 -41.10 11.21 6.82
CA GLY A 165 -41.10 9.90 7.50
C GLY A 165 -40.02 8.92 7.01
N VAL A 166 -38.94 9.43 6.40
CA VAL A 166 -37.86 8.61 5.83
C VAL A 166 -37.09 7.96 6.97
N ALA A 167 -37.34 6.67 7.20
CA ALA A 167 -36.62 5.92 8.20
C ALA A 167 -35.15 5.79 7.78
N TYR A 168 -34.22 5.96 8.71
CA TYR A 168 -32.80 5.69 8.45
C TYR A 168 -32.19 4.92 9.61
N THR A 169 -31.18 4.12 9.29
CA THR A 169 -30.33 3.42 10.27
C THR A 169 -28.89 3.50 9.78
N ALA A 170 -28.05 4.11 10.60
CA ALA A 170 -26.61 4.06 10.47
C ALA A 170 -26.03 3.17 11.57
N THR A 171 -25.16 2.23 11.19
CA THR A 171 -24.38 1.43 12.13
C THR A 171 -22.91 1.72 11.91
N ILE A 172 -22.21 2.11 12.98
CA ILE A 172 -20.75 2.09 13.04
C ILE A 172 -20.42 0.78 13.76
N LYS A 173 -20.09 -0.25 12.98
CA LYS A 173 -19.71 -1.56 13.46
C LYS A 173 -18.22 -1.55 13.76
N THR A 174 -17.85 -1.99 14.94
CA THR A 174 -16.47 -2.30 15.28
C THR A 174 -16.43 -3.70 15.85
N ASP A 175 -15.37 -4.44 15.55
CA ASP A 175 -15.13 -5.75 16.13
C ASP A 175 -13.70 -5.76 16.68
N PHE A 176 -13.50 -5.14 17.84
CA PHE A 176 -12.16 -5.06 18.45
C PHE A 176 -11.60 -6.42 18.89
N ALA A 177 -12.41 -7.49 18.87
CA ALA A 177 -11.92 -8.84 19.12
C ALA A 177 -11.23 -9.43 17.88
N ASN A 178 -11.71 -9.11 16.67
CA ASN A 178 -11.27 -9.75 15.43
C ASN A 178 -10.75 -8.78 14.35
N SER A 179 -10.88 -7.45 14.55
CA SER A 179 -10.58 -6.44 13.53
C SER A 179 -9.99 -5.15 14.12
N LYS A 180 -9.10 -4.54 13.33
CA LYS A 180 -8.56 -3.19 13.53
C LYS A 180 -9.24 -2.17 12.60
N SER A 181 -10.38 -2.51 12.03
CA SER A 181 -11.20 -1.64 11.19
C SER A 181 -12.55 -1.31 11.82
N VAL A 182 -13.15 -0.24 11.30
CA VAL A 182 -14.49 0.25 11.60
C VAL A 182 -15.26 0.29 10.29
N ASP A 183 -16.41 -0.36 10.24
CA ASP A 183 -17.34 -0.33 9.12
C ASP A 183 -18.50 0.62 9.45
N ALA A 184 -18.64 1.70 8.69
CA ALA A 184 -19.75 2.64 8.82
C ALA A 184 -20.74 2.42 7.66
N ASP A 185 -21.88 1.82 7.98
CA ASP A 185 -22.96 1.52 7.04
C ASP A 185 -24.18 2.40 7.34
N LEU A 186 -24.79 3.00 6.31
CA LEU A 186 -25.92 3.92 6.41
C LEU A 186 -26.96 3.56 5.36
N SER A 187 -28.14 3.21 5.87
CA SER A 187 -29.31 2.87 5.09
C SER A 187 -30.45 3.86 5.33
N PHE A 188 -31.23 4.09 4.28
CA PHE A 188 -32.46 4.88 4.27
C PHE A 188 -33.58 3.99 3.74
N THR A 189 -34.79 4.08 4.30
CA THR A 189 -35.98 3.42 3.78
C THR A 189 -37.07 4.47 3.54
N ALA A 190 -37.46 4.61 2.27
CA ALA A 190 -38.49 5.54 1.82
C ALA A 190 -39.40 4.83 0.81
N ASN A 191 -40.71 5.01 0.94
CA ASN A 191 -41.72 4.42 0.05
C ASN A 191 -41.53 2.90 -0.21
N GLY A 192 -41.18 2.14 0.84
CA GLY A 192 -40.98 0.69 0.77
C GLY A 192 -39.68 0.21 0.09
N LYS A 193 -38.82 1.12 -0.39
CA LYS A 193 -37.47 0.82 -0.91
C LYS A 193 -36.40 1.16 0.14
N THR A 194 -35.34 0.37 0.20
CA THR A 194 -34.15 0.66 1.02
C THR A 194 -32.97 1.04 0.13
N TYR A 195 -32.26 2.10 0.52
CA TYR A 195 -31.12 2.68 -0.19
C TYR A 195 -29.91 2.73 0.75
N GLY A 196 -28.72 2.41 0.24
CA GLY A 196 -27.45 2.54 0.97
C GLY A 196 -26.71 3.82 0.61
N VAL A 197 -25.51 4.00 1.16
CA VAL A 197 -24.61 5.15 0.86
C VAL A 197 -24.36 5.30 -0.65
N SER A 198 -24.14 4.19 -1.35
CA SER A 198 -23.88 4.14 -2.79
C SER A 198 -25.11 4.44 -3.66
N THR A 199 -26.33 4.20 -3.15
CA THR A 199 -27.60 4.39 -3.88
C THR A 199 -28.45 5.55 -3.34
N ALA A 200 -27.93 6.33 -2.39
CA ALA A 200 -28.62 7.50 -1.82
C ALA A 200 -28.96 8.59 -2.87
N THR A 201 -28.24 8.62 -3.99
CA THR A 201 -28.55 9.48 -5.14
C THR A 201 -29.64 8.92 -6.04
N GLU A 202 -29.87 7.60 -6.06
CA GLU A 202 -31.03 6.99 -6.72
C GLU A 202 -32.32 7.43 -6.03
N TYR A 203 -32.35 7.40 -4.69
CA TYR A 203 -33.44 7.98 -3.91
C TYR A 203 -33.68 9.47 -4.25
N ALA A 204 -32.61 10.27 -4.32
CA ALA A 204 -32.73 11.69 -4.66
C ALA A 204 -33.23 11.91 -6.11
N ASN A 205 -32.86 11.03 -7.05
CA ASN A 205 -33.36 11.06 -8.43
C ASN A 205 -34.83 10.61 -8.54
N ASP A 206 -35.25 9.62 -7.74
CA ASP A 206 -36.66 9.21 -7.59
C ASP A 206 -37.50 10.41 -7.08
N VAL A 207 -37.00 11.16 -6.08
CA VAL A 207 -37.61 12.41 -5.61
C VAL A 207 -37.72 13.44 -6.73
N CYS A 208 -36.62 13.75 -7.45
CA CYS A 208 -36.67 14.71 -8.56
C CYS A 208 -37.66 14.33 -9.65
N THR A 209 -37.74 13.04 -9.98
CA THR A 209 -38.63 12.52 -11.02
C THR A 209 -40.09 12.60 -10.58
N ASN A 210 -40.38 12.31 -9.30
CA ASN A 210 -41.69 12.50 -8.71
C ASN A 210 -42.12 13.98 -8.72
N LEU A 211 -41.25 14.90 -8.27
CA LEU A 211 -41.53 16.34 -8.28
C LEU A 211 -41.71 16.90 -9.70
N ALA A 212 -40.93 16.43 -10.68
CA ALA A 212 -41.11 16.80 -12.08
C ALA A 212 -42.49 16.38 -12.62
N GLY A 213 -42.92 15.15 -12.32
CA GLY A 213 -44.25 14.65 -12.70
C GLY A 213 -45.39 15.43 -12.04
N GLN A 214 -45.23 15.80 -10.77
CA GLN A 214 -46.14 16.68 -10.04
C GLN A 214 -46.28 18.06 -10.72
N VAL A 215 -45.16 18.68 -11.11
CA VAL A 215 -45.14 19.96 -11.84
C VAL A 215 -45.88 19.84 -13.19
N THR A 216 -45.66 18.77 -13.96
CA THR A 216 -46.40 18.54 -15.21
C THR A 216 -47.90 18.42 -14.97
N ALA A 217 -48.32 17.66 -13.95
CA ALA A 217 -49.73 17.50 -13.60
C ALA A 217 -50.38 18.82 -13.16
N ALA A 218 -49.66 19.68 -12.42
CA ALA A 218 -50.13 21.01 -12.04
C ALA A 218 -50.41 21.90 -13.25
N VAL A 219 -49.47 21.93 -14.22
CA VAL A 219 -49.63 22.69 -15.47
C VAL A 219 -50.81 22.15 -16.29
N ASP A 220 -50.92 20.83 -16.47
CA ASP A 220 -52.02 20.23 -17.23
C ASP A 220 -53.39 20.46 -16.57
N GLN A 221 -53.44 20.56 -15.23
CA GLN A 221 -54.65 20.93 -14.50
C GLN A 221 -55.04 22.40 -14.76
N LYS A 222 -54.09 23.34 -14.65
CA LYS A 222 -54.30 24.75 -15.00
C LYS A 222 -54.77 24.92 -16.46
N VAL A 223 -54.17 24.18 -17.39
CA VAL A 223 -54.58 24.19 -18.81
C VAL A 223 -56.04 23.74 -18.98
N LYS A 224 -56.49 22.71 -18.27
CA LYS A 224 -57.89 22.24 -18.29
C LYS A 224 -58.87 23.23 -17.67
N GLU A 225 -58.47 23.89 -16.58
CA GLU A 225 -59.28 24.90 -15.91
C GLU A 225 -59.48 26.13 -16.82
N LEU A 226 -58.40 26.63 -17.44
CA LEU A 226 -58.47 27.71 -18.43
C LEU A 226 -59.26 27.30 -19.69
N ALA A 227 -59.09 26.07 -20.17
CA ALA A 227 -59.85 25.55 -21.33
C ALA A 227 -61.36 25.55 -21.05
N ALA A 228 -61.76 25.14 -19.84
CA ALA A 228 -63.15 25.16 -19.40
C ALA A 228 -63.69 26.57 -19.15
N GLU A 229 -62.91 27.47 -18.53
CA GLU A 229 -63.31 28.84 -18.24
C GLU A 229 -63.51 29.70 -19.50
N TYR A 230 -62.57 29.59 -20.45
CA TYR A 230 -62.57 30.37 -21.68
C TYR A 230 -63.25 29.67 -22.88
N ASN A 231 -63.77 28.45 -22.69
CA ASN A 231 -64.36 27.61 -23.74
C ASN A 231 -63.42 27.43 -24.94
N MET A 232 -62.17 27.04 -24.64
CA MET A 232 -61.10 26.76 -25.59
C MET A 232 -60.71 25.27 -25.50
N THR A 233 -59.99 24.75 -26.50
CA THR A 233 -59.30 23.46 -26.38
C THR A 233 -58.00 23.62 -25.59
N GLU A 234 -57.49 22.52 -25.00
CA GLU A 234 -56.21 22.57 -24.26
C GLU A 234 -55.04 23.06 -25.14
N ASP A 235 -55.03 22.72 -26.44
CA ASP A 235 -53.98 23.13 -27.36
C ASP A 235 -54.06 24.62 -27.70
N GLU A 236 -55.28 25.18 -27.82
CA GLU A 236 -55.48 26.64 -27.96
C GLU A 236 -55.03 27.39 -26.70
N VAL A 237 -55.24 26.83 -25.50
CA VAL A 237 -54.74 27.40 -24.24
C VAL A 237 -53.21 27.36 -24.19
N ARG A 238 -52.59 26.22 -24.51
CA ARG A 238 -51.11 26.07 -24.56
C ARG A 238 -50.46 26.99 -25.61
N ALA A 239 -51.17 27.33 -26.69
CA ALA A 239 -50.70 28.23 -27.74
C ALA A 239 -51.00 29.72 -27.50
N ASN A 240 -51.87 30.06 -26.54
CA ASN A 240 -52.25 31.44 -26.27
C ASN A 240 -51.21 32.15 -25.39
N ALA A 241 -50.60 33.22 -25.92
CA ALA A 241 -49.59 34.03 -25.24
C ALA A 241 -50.12 34.73 -23.98
N ASP A 242 -51.43 34.99 -23.89
CA ASP A 242 -52.04 35.67 -22.72
C ASP A 242 -52.01 34.80 -21.44
N PHE A 243 -51.83 33.48 -21.55
CA PHE A 243 -51.78 32.55 -20.41
C PHE A 243 -50.36 32.14 -19.99
N ASP A 244 -49.35 32.42 -20.82
CA ASP A 244 -47.91 32.09 -20.64
C ASP A 244 -47.59 30.68 -20.06
N ILE A 245 -48.34 29.66 -20.50
CA ILE A 245 -48.13 28.26 -20.07
C ILE A 245 -46.69 27.79 -20.35
N ALA A 246 -46.06 28.27 -21.42
CA ALA A 246 -44.67 27.96 -21.75
C ALA A 246 -43.68 28.59 -20.75
N GLY A 247 -43.93 29.83 -20.31
CA GLY A 247 -43.17 30.51 -19.27
C GLY A 247 -43.28 29.82 -17.91
N ASP A 248 -44.50 29.42 -17.51
CA ASP A 248 -44.75 28.64 -16.29
C ASP A 248 -43.96 27.32 -16.27
N VAL A 249 -44.08 26.53 -17.35
CA VAL A 249 -43.34 25.26 -17.50
C VAL A 249 -41.83 25.49 -17.40
N ALA A 250 -41.30 26.50 -18.10
CA ALA A 250 -39.88 26.82 -18.04
C ALA A 250 -39.44 27.24 -16.62
N ALA A 251 -40.25 28.02 -15.92
CA ALA A 251 -39.94 28.52 -14.58
C ALA A 251 -39.96 27.43 -13.51
N LEU A 252 -40.94 26.52 -13.53
CA LEU A 252 -41.04 25.39 -12.60
C LEU A 252 -40.00 24.30 -12.90
N LYS A 253 -39.78 24.02 -14.20
CA LYS A 253 -38.71 23.10 -14.62
C LYS A 253 -37.34 23.61 -14.19
N ALA A 254 -37.07 24.92 -14.26
CA ALA A 254 -35.79 25.49 -13.84
C ALA A 254 -35.47 25.26 -12.36
N GLU A 255 -36.46 25.13 -11.46
CA GLU A 255 -36.18 24.81 -10.05
C GLU A 255 -35.93 23.30 -9.84
N THR A 256 -36.68 22.45 -10.55
CA THR A 256 -36.48 20.99 -10.51
C THR A 256 -35.14 20.57 -11.14
N ASP A 257 -34.72 21.27 -12.20
CA ASP A 257 -33.42 21.08 -12.85
C ASP A 257 -32.25 21.53 -11.95
N LYS A 258 -32.43 22.55 -11.09
CA LYS A 258 -31.41 22.93 -10.07
C LYS A 258 -31.21 21.84 -9.04
N LEU A 259 -32.30 21.24 -8.51
CA LEU A 259 -32.22 20.14 -7.55
C LEU A 259 -31.50 18.94 -8.18
N SER A 260 -31.86 18.59 -9.41
CA SER A 260 -31.21 17.53 -10.21
C SER A 260 -29.72 17.82 -10.45
N ALA A 261 -29.35 19.06 -10.73
CA ALA A 261 -27.95 19.47 -10.91
C ALA A 261 -27.12 19.37 -9.62
N ASP A 262 -27.69 19.71 -8.45
CA ASP A 262 -27.02 19.54 -7.17
C ASP A 262 -26.87 18.05 -6.77
N ILE A 263 -27.82 17.18 -7.16
CA ILE A 263 -27.68 15.72 -7.01
C ILE A 263 -26.57 15.19 -7.91
N ALA A 264 -26.55 15.53 -9.21
CA ALA A 264 -25.50 15.12 -10.15
C ALA A 264 -24.10 15.56 -9.69
N LYS A 265 -24.01 16.75 -9.08
CA LYS A 265 -22.80 17.30 -8.45
C LYS A 265 -22.40 16.58 -7.17
N ALA A 266 -23.37 16.05 -6.40
CA ALA A 266 -23.12 15.19 -5.26
C ALA A 266 -22.64 13.78 -5.69
N GLN A 267 -23.26 13.19 -6.72
CA GLN A 267 -22.83 11.93 -7.33
C GLN A 267 -21.42 12.03 -7.88
N LYS A 268 -21.17 13.00 -8.77
CA LYS A 268 -19.82 13.26 -9.30
C LYS A 268 -18.81 13.54 -8.19
N LYS A 269 -19.23 14.16 -7.07
CA LYS A 269 -18.38 14.32 -5.89
C LYS A 269 -18.01 12.93 -5.32
N TYR A 270 -18.98 12.04 -5.06
CA TYR A 270 -18.78 10.67 -4.55
C TYR A 270 -17.90 9.83 -5.49
N ASP A 271 -18.19 9.78 -6.78
CA ASP A 271 -17.41 9.01 -7.77
C ASP A 271 -15.95 9.49 -7.84
N SER A 272 -15.72 10.81 -7.73
CA SER A 272 -14.37 11.38 -7.67
C SER A 272 -13.58 10.98 -6.41
N PHE A 273 -14.23 10.44 -5.37
CA PHE A 273 -13.52 9.79 -4.26
C PHE A 273 -13.30 8.32 -4.56
N LYS A 274 -14.40 7.61 -4.82
CA LYS A 274 -14.42 6.15 -4.99
C LYS A 274 -13.47 5.67 -6.09
N ASN A 275 -13.30 6.46 -7.13
CA ASN A 275 -12.45 6.11 -8.27
C ASN A 275 -11.07 6.80 -8.22
N LEU A 276 -10.68 7.42 -7.09
CA LEU A 276 -9.37 8.01 -6.97
C LEU A 276 -8.34 6.92 -6.67
N THR A 277 -7.41 6.74 -7.62
CA THR A 277 -6.21 5.91 -7.48
C THR A 277 -4.99 6.79 -7.67
N LYS A 278 -4.02 6.68 -6.76
CA LYS A 278 -2.70 7.28 -6.83
C LYS A 278 -1.71 6.36 -6.10
N ALA A 279 -0.68 5.92 -6.83
CA ALA A 279 0.44 5.16 -6.29
C ALA A 279 0.97 5.78 -5.00
N ALA A 280 1.28 4.93 -4.02
CA ALA A 280 1.86 5.35 -2.76
C ALA A 280 3.18 6.08 -3.00
N LYS A 281 3.42 7.20 -2.29
CA LYS A 281 4.71 7.91 -2.31
C LYS A 281 5.15 8.28 -0.91
N SER A 282 6.44 8.05 -0.65
CA SER A 282 7.15 8.32 0.59
C SER A 282 7.67 9.76 0.63
N TYR A 283 7.74 10.33 1.83
CA TYR A 283 8.24 11.67 2.10
C TYR A 283 8.92 11.72 3.48
N ASP A 284 9.97 12.52 3.63
CA ASP A 284 10.77 12.61 4.87
C ASP A 284 10.04 13.30 6.05
N SER A 285 8.79 13.75 5.85
CA SER A 285 7.96 14.33 6.92
C SER A 285 6.49 14.43 6.52
N ALA A 286 5.62 14.50 7.53
CA ALA A 286 4.19 14.77 7.34
C ALA A 286 3.93 16.11 6.62
N ASP A 287 4.74 17.15 6.87
CA ASP A 287 4.63 18.45 6.18
C ASP A 287 4.97 18.34 4.69
N ALA A 288 5.99 17.56 4.32
CA ALA A 288 6.35 17.31 2.93
C ALA A 288 5.26 16.51 2.19
N ALA A 289 4.79 15.40 2.78
CA ALA A 289 3.69 14.60 2.25
C ALA A 289 2.42 15.44 2.05
N LEU A 290 2.06 16.24 3.06
CA LEU A 290 0.92 17.13 3.03
C LEU A 290 1.06 18.19 1.94
N ALA A 291 2.18 18.90 1.87
CA ALA A 291 2.44 19.91 0.84
C ALA A 291 2.39 19.31 -0.58
N ALA A 292 2.97 18.14 -0.80
CA ALA A 292 2.93 17.43 -2.07
C ALA A 292 1.48 17.08 -2.48
N ALA A 293 0.69 16.53 -1.56
CA ALA A 293 -0.71 16.22 -1.80
C ALA A 293 -1.57 17.47 -2.08
N VAL A 294 -1.32 18.60 -1.38
CA VAL A 294 -1.98 19.90 -1.69
C VAL A 294 -1.64 20.34 -3.11
N ASN A 295 -0.35 20.28 -3.46
CA ASN A 295 0.16 20.77 -4.74
C ASN A 295 -0.37 19.93 -5.91
N TYR A 296 -0.36 18.60 -5.81
CA TYR A 296 -0.94 17.70 -6.81
C TYR A 296 -2.41 18.03 -7.10
N LEU A 297 -3.21 18.30 -6.06
CA LEU A 297 -4.63 18.59 -6.21
C LEU A 297 -4.91 20.02 -6.66
N SER A 298 -4.07 21.00 -6.31
CA SER A 298 -4.21 22.38 -6.77
C SER A 298 -4.09 22.53 -8.29
N LYS A 299 -3.29 21.68 -8.95
CA LYS A 299 -3.15 21.61 -10.43
C LYS A 299 -4.50 21.31 -11.12
N ASN A 300 -5.32 20.47 -10.51
CA ASN A 300 -6.61 20.02 -11.04
C ASN A 300 -7.83 20.73 -10.42
N VAL A 301 -7.62 21.39 -9.26
CA VAL A 301 -8.68 21.96 -8.42
C VAL A 301 -8.17 23.25 -7.78
N ALA A 302 -8.34 24.40 -8.44
CA ALA A 302 -7.81 25.69 -7.97
C ALA A 302 -8.12 25.99 -6.47
N ALA A 303 -9.29 25.57 -5.98
CA ALA A 303 -9.68 25.77 -4.58
C ALA A 303 -8.98 24.86 -3.55
N ALA A 304 -8.20 23.86 -3.98
CA ALA A 304 -7.35 23.06 -3.12
C ALA A 304 -6.10 23.83 -2.65
N ALA A 305 -5.69 24.89 -3.36
CA ALA A 305 -4.59 25.75 -2.95
C ALA A 305 -4.81 26.44 -1.57
N ASN A 306 -6.06 26.56 -1.13
CA ASN A 306 -6.45 27.19 0.15
C ASN A 306 -6.50 26.19 1.32
N GLN A 307 -5.81 25.06 1.21
CA GLN A 307 -5.76 24.03 2.24
C GLN A 307 -4.43 24.07 3.00
N PRO A 308 -4.40 23.66 4.29
CA PRO A 308 -3.16 23.61 5.05
C PRO A 308 -2.12 22.75 4.35
N LYS A 309 -0.88 23.25 4.29
CA LYS A 309 0.29 22.51 3.79
C LYS A 309 1.19 21.98 4.90
N THR A 310 0.87 22.28 6.16
CA THR A 310 1.63 21.85 7.35
C THR A 310 0.70 21.28 8.42
N VAL A 311 1.21 20.39 9.27
CA VAL A 311 0.54 19.78 10.42
C VAL A 311 -0.03 20.86 11.34
N ASP A 312 0.75 21.90 11.66
CA ASP A 312 0.25 23.02 12.49
C ASP A 312 -0.89 23.79 11.82
N GLY A 313 -0.84 23.94 10.49
CA GLY A 313 -1.96 24.50 9.74
C GLY A 313 -3.21 23.61 9.76
N MET A 314 -3.04 22.29 9.86
CA MET A 314 -4.16 21.35 10.05
C MET A 314 -4.75 21.46 11.45
N VAL A 315 -3.91 21.48 12.49
CA VAL A 315 -4.34 21.66 13.89
C VAL A 315 -5.09 22.98 14.05
N ALA A 316 -4.54 24.09 13.54
CA ALA A 316 -5.19 25.39 13.60
C ALA A 316 -6.55 25.45 12.88
N LYS A 317 -6.74 24.65 11.81
CA LYS A 317 -7.98 24.64 11.02
C LYS A 317 -9.00 23.61 11.49
N TYR A 318 -8.55 22.47 12.03
CA TYR A 318 -9.39 21.30 12.31
C TYR A 318 -9.30 20.79 13.75
N GLY A 319 -8.20 21.03 14.47
CA GLY A 319 -7.91 20.46 15.80
C GLY A 319 -9.01 20.70 16.83
N ALA A 320 -9.46 21.96 16.99
CA ALA A 320 -10.56 22.28 17.89
C ALA A 320 -11.87 21.51 17.59
N ASN A 321 -12.08 21.06 16.35
CA ASN A 321 -13.25 20.24 16.01
C ASN A 321 -13.06 18.77 16.41
N PHE A 322 -11.83 18.26 16.42
CA PHE A 322 -11.52 16.96 17.00
C PHE A 322 -11.72 16.98 18.50
N ASP A 323 -11.12 17.97 19.19
CA ASP A 323 -11.18 18.08 20.64
C ASP A 323 -12.64 18.23 21.12
N ASN A 324 -13.46 18.99 20.38
CA ASN A 324 -14.90 19.07 20.61
C ASN A 324 -15.64 17.75 20.31
N GLY A 325 -15.18 16.96 19.33
CA GLY A 325 -15.69 15.61 19.05
C GLY A 325 -15.42 14.66 20.22
N VAL A 326 -14.17 14.56 20.64
CA VAL A 326 -13.73 13.79 21.83
C VAL A 326 -14.50 14.23 23.08
N ALA A 327 -14.65 15.53 23.31
CA ALA A 327 -15.40 16.06 24.44
C ALA A 327 -16.90 15.72 24.39
N SER A 328 -17.53 15.76 23.20
CA SER A 328 -18.93 15.36 23.00
C SER A 328 -19.15 13.87 23.31
N VAL A 329 -18.20 13.03 22.89
CA VAL A 329 -18.17 11.59 23.20
C VAL A 329 -18.00 11.36 24.70
N ASN A 330 -16.96 11.91 25.32
CA ASN A 330 -16.72 11.79 26.77
C ASN A 330 -17.91 12.30 27.60
N SER A 331 -18.56 13.39 27.19
CA SER A 331 -19.79 13.86 27.83
C SER A 331 -20.93 12.87 27.70
N SER A 332 -21.11 12.27 26.51
CA SER A 332 -22.19 11.30 26.26
C SER A 332 -21.98 9.99 27.04
N LEU A 333 -20.74 9.51 27.12
CA LEU A 333 -20.34 8.35 27.94
C LEU A 333 -20.60 8.63 29.44
N LYS A 334 -20.22 9.81 29.92
CA LYS A 334 -20.47 10.25 31.29
C LYS A 334 -21.96 10.36 31.61
N ASP A 335 -22.75 10.97 30.74
CA ASP A 335 -24.21 11.11 30.89
C ASP A 335 -24.89 9.72 30.93
N ALA A 336 -24.34 8.73 30.22
CA ALA A 336 -24.80 7.34 30.22
C ALA A 336 -24.22 6.48 31.36
N GLY A 337 -23.44 7.05 32.28
CA GLY A 337 -22.89 6.33 33.44
C GLY A 337 -21.81 5.31 33.06
N VAL A 338 -20.83 5.73 32.26
CA VAL A 338 -19.71 4.92 31.77
C VAL A 338 -18.38 5.47 32.33
N ASN A 339 -17.50 4.60 32.85
CA ASN A 339 -16.24 5.00 33.51
C ASN A 339 -15.03 4.91 32.56
N VAL A 340 -15.19 5.40 31.33
CA VAL A 340 -14.14 5.42 30.30
C VAL A 340 -13.91 6.87 29.86
N GLU A 341 -12.64 7.22 29.68
CA GLU A 341 -12.22 8.55 29.25
C GLU A 341 -11.31 8.41 28.03
N ILE A 342 -11.74 8.99 26.90
CA ILE A 342 -10.89 9.16 25.72
C ILE A 342 -9.97 10.35 25.99
N ALA A 343 -8.70 10.05 26.24
CA ALA A 343 -7.64 11.01 26.56
C ALA A 343 -6.66 11.12 25.38
N VAL A 344 -7.21 11.44 24.20
CA VAL A 344 -6.46 11.73 22.97
C VAL A 344 -6.95 13.09 22.44
N SER A 345 -6.00 13.97 22.09
CA SER A 345 -6.23 15.35 21.68
C SER A 345 -5.60 15.66 20.31
N SER A 346 -5.96 16.81 19.74
CA SER A 346 -5.41 17.26 18.46
C SER A 346 -3.90 17.57 18.55
N ALA A 347 -3.40 17.82 19.76
CA ALA A 347 -1.96 17.96 20.03
C ALA A 347 -1.22 16.62 19.98
N ASP A 348 -1.82 15.53 20.48
CA ASP A 348 -1.19 14.19 20.46
C ASP A 348 -1.06 13.68 19.02
N VAL A 349 -2.08 13.91 18.19
CA VAL A 349 -2.04 13.56 16.76
C VAL A 349 -1.02 14.42 16.00
N ALA A 350 -0.86 15.69 16.39
CA ALA A 350 0.19 16.55 15.84
C ALA A 350 1.59 16.10 16.25
N ALA A 351 1.77 15.62 17.49
CA ALA A 351 3.02 15.06 17.97
C ALA A 351 3.38 13.78 17.20
N LEU A 352 2.42 12.86 17.02
CA LEU A 352 2.60 11.65 16.21
C LEU A 352 3.06 11.99 14.77
N LEU A 353 2.34 12.88 14.08
CA LEU A 353 2.69 13.31 12.72
C LEU A 353 4.05 13.99 12.62
N LYS A 354 4.50 14.68 13.67
CA LYS A 354 5.82 15.33 13.74
C LYS A 354 6.95 14.38 14.16
N SER A 355 6.62 13.25 14.79
CA SER A 355 7.57 12.20 15.16
C SER A 355 7.89 11.23 14.01
N ALA A 356 7.11 11.29 12.92
CA ALA A 356 7.29 10.42 11.78
C ALA A 356 8.56 10.80 10.99
N THR A 357 9.49 9.85 10.86
CA THR A 357 10.74 9.97 10.10
C THR A 357 10.51 9.76 8.60
N LYS A 358 9.48 9.00 8.26
CA LYS A 358 9.01 8.75 6.90
C LYS A 358 7.49 8.69 6.90
N VAL A 359 6.88 9.32 5.90
CA VAL A 359 5.43 9.33 5.72
C VAL A 359 5.10 8.92 4.29
N THR A 360 4.49 7.75 4.13
CA THR A 360 4.02 7.24 2.85
C THR A 360 2.53 7.50 2.73
N ILE A 361 2.08 8.09 1.62
CA ILE A 361 0.65 8.36 1.37
C ILE A 361 0.20 7.79 0.03
N GLY A 362 -0.97 7.15 0.01
CA GLY A 362 -1.50 6.47 -1.17
C GLY A 362 -3.03 6.58 -1.31
N ALA A 363 -3.52 6.19 -2.49
CA ALA A 363 -4.94 6.01 -2.76
C ALA A 363 -5.15 4.82 -3.72
N ALA A 364 -6.01 3.88 -3.37
CA ALA A 364 -6.37 2.75 -4.24
C ALA A 364 -7.88 2.54 -4.18
N ALA A 365 -8.57 2.63 -5.33
CA ALA A 365 -10.02 2.44 -5.44
C ALA A 365 -10.84 3.24 -4.39
N GLY A 366 -10.41 4.46 -4.07
CA GLY A 366 -11.07 5.33 -3.11
C GLY A 366 -10.86 4.99 -1.63
N THR A 367 -10.02 3.99 -1.34
CA THR A 367 -9.36 3.82 -0.04
C THR A 367 -8.11 4.69 -0.02
N TYR A 368 -7.99 5.54 0.99
CA TYR A 368 -6.82 6.37 1.24
C TYR A 368 -5.99 5.73 2.34
N THR A 369 -4.68 5.65 2.15
CA THR A 369 -3.73 5.13 3.13
C THR A 369 -2.69 6.18 3.49
N ALA A 370 -2.26 6.16 4.75
CA ALA A 370 -1.03 6.79 5.17
C ALA A 370 -0.30 5.87 6.15
N GLU A 371 1.00 5.73 5.95
CA GLU A 371 1.91 4.96 6.81
C GLU A 371 2.92 5.95 7.39
N LEU A 372 3.12 5.88 8.70
CA LEU A 372 4.01 6.74 9.44
C LEU A 372 5.06 5.86 10.12
N GLU A 373 6.29 5.93 9.63
CA GLU A 373 7.44 5.32 10.29
C GLU A 373 7.83 6.22 11.46
N ILE A 374 7.78 5.71 12.69
CA ILE A 374 7.96 6.47 13.94
C ILE A 374 9.07 5.86 14.80
N THR A 375 9.60 6.66 15.73
CA THR A 375 10.55 6.16 16.73
C THR A 375 9.92 5.07 17.61
N ASP A 376 10.58 3.93 17.70
CA ASP A 376 10.18 2.84 18.60
C ASP A 376 10.57 3.15 20.04
N ALA A 377 9.57 3.52 20.85
CA ALA A 377 9.75 3.83 22.26
C ALA A 377 10.16 2.60 23.10
N GLU A 378 9.84 1.40 22.62
CA GLU A 378 10.13 0.14 23.31
C GLU A 378 11.41 -0.55 22.79
N LYS A 379 12.21 0.07 21.91
CA LYS A 379 13.41 -0.55 21.29
C LYS A 379 14.35 -1.22 22.31
N ALA A 380 14.63 -0.56 23.43
CA ALA A 380 15.51 -1.10 24.48
C ALA A 380 14.93 -2.32 25.22
N GLU A 381 13.60 -2.47 25.26
CA GLU A 381 12.93 -3.66 25.81
C GLU A 381 12.93 -4.80 24.79
N VAL A 382 12.82 -4.48 23.48
CA VAL A 382 12.97 -5.44 22.36
C VAL A 382 14.40 -5.97 22.29
N GLU A 383 15.42 -5.10 22.33
CA GLU A 383 16.85 -5.46 22.38
C GLU A 383 17.11 -6.52 23.45
N LYS A 384 16.69 -6.25 24.68
CA LYS A 384 16.85 -7.17 25.81
C LYS A 384 16.11 -8.51 25.61
N TYR A 385 14.89 -8.48 25.09
CA TYR A 385 14.13 -9.70 24.81
C TYR A 385 14.79 -10.55 23.70
N VAL A 386 15.27 -9.90 22.64
CA VAL A 386 16.03 -10.56 21.56
C VAL A 386 17.32 -11.18 22.08
N GLU A 387 18.10 -10.47 22.91
CA GLU A 387 19.30 -11.03 23.55
C GLU A 387 18.98 -12.27 24.39
N GLU A 388 17.92 -12.23 25.20
CA GLU A 388 17.46 -13.37 26.00
C GLU A 388 17.03 -14.56 25.11
N GLN A 389 16.30 -14.32 24.01
CA GLN A 389 15.86 -15.37 23.09
C GLN A 389 16.98 -15.95 22.22
N VAL A 390 17.92 -15.14 21.76
CA VAL A 390 19.11 -15.60 21.03
C VAL A 390 20.01 -16.43 21.94
N ALA A 391 20.22 -16.01 23.19
CA ALA A 391 21.00 -16.78 24.16
C ALA A 391 20.35 -18.13 24.51
N GLU A 392 19.01 -18.21 24.54
CA GLU A 392 18.25 -19.44 24.80
C GLU A 392 18.24 -20.39 23.59
N LYS A 393 17.99 -19.88 22.38
CA LYS A 393 17.71 -20.69 21.18
C LYS A 393 18.91 -20.90 20.27
N LEU A 394 19.86 -19.97 20.27
CA LEU A 394 21.07 -19.99 19.43
C LEU A 394 22.33 -19.86 20.31
N PRO A 395 22.63 -20.87 21.15
CA PRO A 395 23.70 -20.79 22.15
C PRO A 395 25.09 -20.56 21.55
N GLU A 396 25.30 -20.82 20.26
CA GLU A 396 26.57 -20.56 19.55
C GLU A 396 26.64 -19.17 18.87
N LYS A 397 25.54 -18.42 18.77
CA LYS A 397 25.50 -17.06 18.17
C LYS A 397 25.52 -15.95 19.23
N THR A 398 25.84 -14.72 18.83
CA THR A 398 25.68 -13.49 19.63
C THR A 398 25.02 -12.40 18.78
N VAL A 399 24.26 -11.52 19.44
CA VAL A 399 23.64 -10.35 18.79
C VAL A 399 24.73 -9.31 18.49
N VAL A 400 24.69 -8.77 17.27
CA VAL A 400 25.54 -7.66 16.80
C VAL A 400 24.76 -6.35 16.86
N SER A 401 23.54 -6.35 16.32
CA SER A 401 22.59 -5.24 16.41
C SER A 401 21.15 -5.75 16.43
N VAL A 402 20.26 -4.93 16.97
CA VAL A 402 18.82 -5.06 16.81
C VAL A 402 18.31 -3.74 16.27
N ASP A 403 17.62 -3.78 15.14
CA ASP A 403 16.98 -2.64 14.54
C ASP A 403 15.48 -2.83 14.46
N THR A 404 14.75 -1.75 14.66
CA THR A 404 13.31 -1.75 14.89
C THR A 404 12.67 -0.65 14.06
N VAL A 405 11.77 -1.02 13.16
CA VAL A 405 10.97 -0.09 12.36
C VAL A 405 9.54 -0.17 12.90
N LYS A 406 9.04 0.93 13.47
CA LYS A 406 7.69 0.99 14.03
C LYS A 406 6.79 1.79 13.11
N THR A 407 5.76 1.16 12.58
CA THR A 407 4.90 1.74 11.54
C THR A 407 3.49 1.91 12.07
N VAL A 408 2.93 3.11 11.94
CA VAL A 408 1.51 3.39 12.18
C VAL A 408 0.80 3.49 10.83
N THR A 409 -0.08 2.55 10.56
CA THR A 409 -0.83 2.47 9.29
C THR A 409 -2.25 2.95 9.52
N VAL A 410 -2.69 3.94 8.76
CA VAL A 410 -4.02 4.52 8.87
C VAL A 410 -4.71 4.53 7.51
N SER A 411 -5.97 4.11 7.47
CA SER A 411 -6.73 4.07 6.22
C SER A 411 -8.17 4.56 6.38
N GLY A 412 -8.73 5.07 5.29
CA GLY A 412 -10.10 5.54 5.23
C GLY A 412 -10.66 5.50 3.81
N ALA A 413 -11.79 4.80 3.64
CA ALA A 413 -12.45 4.59 2.37
C ALA A 413 -13.63 5.55 2.15
N ALA A 414 -14.02 5.69 0.87
CA ALA A 414 -15.07 6.60 0.44
C ALA A 414 -16.50 6.16 0.81
N ASP A 415 -16.69 4.87 1.09
CA ASP A 415 -17.95 4.22 1.47
C ASP A 415 -18.28 4.38 2.96
N GLY A 416 -17.29 4.27 3.83
CA GLY A 416 -17.45 4.36 5.29
C GLY A 416 -16.41 3.59 6.10
N VAL A 417 -15.65 2.68 5.47
CA VAL A 417 -14.65 1.87 6.17
C VAL A 417 -13.44 2.70 6.58
N ALA A 418 -12.86 2.45 7.74
CA ALA A 418 -11.58 3.03 8.16
C ALA A 418 -10.80 2.11 9.10
N ALA A 419 -9.46 2.11 9.04
CA ALA A 419 -8.61 1.29 9.89
C ALA A 419 -7.42 2.06 10.47
N PHE A 420 -6.90 1.56 11.58
CA PHE A 420 -5.70 2.05 12.27
C PHE A 420 -4.99 0.83 12.81
N ASP A 421 -3.72 0.68 12.45
CA ASP A 421 -2.86 -0.39 12.90
C ASP A 421 -1.49 0.18 13.33
N VAL A 422 -0.79 -0.57 14.16
CA VAL A 422 0.58 -0.30 14.58
C VAL A 422 1.35 -1.60 14.56
N THR A 423 2.42 -1.65 13.78
CA THR A 423 3.34 -2.79 13.68
C THR A 423 4.74 -2.38 14.13
N ARG A 424 5.54 -3.37 14.49
CA ARG A 424 7.00 -3.26 14.65
C ARG A 424 7.66 -4.36 13.86
N ASP A 425 8.45 -4.00 12.87
CA ASP A 425 9.39 -4.90 12.22
C ASP A 425 10.70 -4.89 13.01
N VAL A 426 11.27 -6.06 13.25
CA VAL A 426 12.52 -6.26 14.01
C VAL A 426 13.51 -7.02 13.13
N THR A 427 14.71 -6.46 12.98
CA THR A 427 15.85 -7.08 12.30
C THR A 427 16.95 -7.30 13.32
N VAL A 428 17.41 -8.54 13.46
CA VAL A 428 18.47 -8.94 14.38
C VAL A 428 19.66 -9.43 13.57
N VAL A 429 20.80 -8.76 13.65
CA VAL A 429 22.06 -9.22 13.05
C VAL A 429 22.80 -10.07 14.06
N LEU A 430 23.27 -11.24 13.63
CA LEU A 430 23.97 -12.20 14.46
C LEU A 430 25.41 -12.44 13.97
N LYS A 431 26.23 -12.99 14.86
CA LYS A 431 27.55 -13.55 14.53
C LYS A 431 27.84 -14.77 15.40
N ASP A 432 28.75 -15.63 14.96
CA ASP A 432 29.25 -16.73 15.78
C ASP A 432 29.97 -16.23 17.04
N LYS A 433 29.89 -17.02 18.12
CA LYS A 433 30.76 -16.87 19.29
C LYS A 433 32.18 -17.30 18.93
N ASP A 434 33.17 -16.62 19.49
CA ASP A 434 34.58 -16.95 19.29
C ASP A 434 34.93 -18.34 19.86
N THR A 435 34.96 -19.36 18.99
CA THR A 435 35.31 -20.74 19.39
C THR A 435 36.81 -20.87 19.64
N THR A 436 37.20 -20.98 20.92
CA THR A 436 38.61 -21.22 21.30
C THR A 436 38.96 -22.70 21.16
N THR A 437 39.41 -23.11 19.96
CA THR A 437 39.86 -24.49 19.71
C THR A 437 41.17 -24.80 20.45
N THR A 438 41.09 -25.56 21.55
CA THR A 438 42.27 -25.97 22.34
C THR A 438 42.82 -27.31 21.84
N THR A 439 43.79 -27.26 20.93
CA THR A 439 44.48 -28.47 20.44
C THR A 439 45.47 -28.99 21.48
N THR A 440 45.14 -30.10 22.15
CA THR A 440 46.05 -30.77 23.08
C THR A 440 46.82 -31.89 22.38
N THR A 441 48.05 -31.60 21.94
CA THR A 441 48.96 -32.62 21.38
C THR A 441 49.68 -33.37 22.49
N THR A 442 49.40 -34.67 22.64
CA THR A 442 50.13 -35.54 23.59
C THR A 442 51.09 -36.45 22.83
N THR A 443 52.38 -36.22 22.96
CA THR A 443 53.42 -37.04 22.31
C THR A 443 53.83 -38.20 23.23
N GLY A 444 53.47 -39.42 22.86
CA GLY A 444 53.90 -40.65 23.53
C GLY A 444 54.77 -41.53 22.62
N ASP A 445 55.66 -42.33 23.23
CA ASP A 445 56.73 -43.12 22.60
C ASP A 445 56.28 -44.30 21.70
N SER A 446 55.03 -44.26 21.19
CA SER A 446 54.48 -45.26 20.27
C SER A 446 53.42 -44.71 19.29
N GLY A 447 53.25 -43.38 19.18
CA GLY A 447 52.41 -42.79 18.13
C GLY A 447 51.73 -41.46 18.51
N THR A 448 51.68 -40.54 17.55
CA THR A 448 50.93 -39.28 17.66
C THR A 448 49.43 -39.57 17.60
N THR A 449 48.68 -39.15 18.63
CA THR A 449 47.21 -39.24 18.63
C THR A 449 46.63 -37.83 18.76
N THR A 450 46.15 -37.26 17.65
CA THR A 450 45.50 -35.94 17.66
C THR A 450 44.05 -36.09 18.08
N THR A 451 43.64 -35.45 19.17
CA THR A 451 42.24 -35.42 19.61
C THR A 451 41.74 -34.00 19.54
N VAL A 452 40.77 -33.72 18.66
CA VAL A 452 40.14 -32.41 18.53
C VAL A 452 38.84 -32.43 19.34
N ALA A 453 38.76 -31.58 20.36
CA ALA A 453 37.55 -31.38 21.14
C ALA A 453 37.08 -29.93 20.97
N SER A 454 35.99 -29.74 20.23
CA SER A 454 35.23 -28.49 20.29
C SER A 454 34.27 -28.59 21.46
N GLY A 455 34.30 -27.60 22.35
CA GLY A 455 33.45 -27.54 23.53
C GLY A 455 33.40 -26.11 24.06
N ALA A 456 32.19 -25.64 24.34
CA ALA A 456 31.95 -24.28 24.85
C ALA A 456 32.78 -23.98 26.11
N THR A 457 33.22 -22.73 26.24
CA THR A 457 34.14 -22.27 27.27
C THR A 457 33.51 -22.26 28.67
N THR A 458 33.57 -23.39 29.37
CA THR A 458 33.44 -23.41 30.83
C THR A 458 34.80 -23.15 31.49
N ASP A 459 34.85 -22.11 32.32
CA ASP A 459 36.02 -21.71 33.12
C ASP A 459 36.50 -22.86 34.03
N VAL A 460 37.69 -23.40 33.75
CA VAL A 460 38.36 -24.40 34.59
C VAL A 460 39.57 -23.77 35.28
N SER A 461 39.29 -23.14 36.42
CA SER A 461 40.33 -22.82 37.41
C SER A 461 40.75 -24.10 38.16
N GLY A 462 41.90 -24.67 37.81
CA GLY A 462 42.30 -25.98 38.36
C GLY A 462 43.79 -26.35 38.26
N ALA A 463 44.55 -26.03 39.31
CA ALA A 463 45.81 -26.66 39.75
C ALA A 463 46.98 -26.81 38.76
N THR A 464 48.06 -26.05 39.01
CA THR A 464 49.41 -26.41 38.58
C THR A 464 49.96 -27.58 39.42
N THR A 465 50.38 -28.66 38.77
CA THR A 465 51.22 -29.70 39.38
C THR A 465 52.61 -29.71 38.74
N ASP A 466 53.59 -29.37 39.57
CA ASP A 466 55.03 -29.45 39.30
C ASP A 466 55.48 -30.91 39.13
N VAL A 467 56.29 -31.18 38.10
CA VAL A 467 57.01 -32.45 37.93
C VAL A 467 58.44 -32.13 37.46
N SER A 468 59.38 -32.22 38.39
CA SER A 468 60.83 -32.14 38.12
C SER A 468 61.33 -33.34 37.32
N GLY A 469 62.21 -33.13 36.32
CA GLY A 469 62.74 -34.25 35.54
C GLY A 469 63.87 -33.93 34.54
N ASP A 470 65.00 -33.42 35.05
CA ASP A 470 66.34 -33.42 34.42
C ASP A 470 66.59 -32.75 33.04
N THR A 471 67.87 -32.46 32.84
CA THR A 471 68.39 -31.50 31.86
C THR A 471 68.84 -32.16 30.56
N THR A 472 68.55 -31.52 29.42
CA THR A 472 69.51 -31.53 28.30
C THR A 472 69.54 -30.19 27.58
N ASP A 473 70.75 -29.71 27.33
CA ASP A 473 71.10 -28.48 26.61
C ASP A 473 70.90 -28.67 25.09
N VAL A 474 70.56 -27.60 24.35
CA VAL A 474 71.28 -27.12 23.15
C VAL A 474 70.53 -25.97 22.43
N SER A 475 71.29 -24.87 22.23
CA SER A 475 71.17 -23.78 21.26
C SER A 475 69.83 -23.05 21.03
N SER A 476 69.83 -21.78 21.42
CA SER A 476 69.12 -20.69 20.74
C SER A 476 69.60 -20.49 19.30
N GLU A 477 68.68 -20.31 18.35
CA GLU A 477 68.95 -19.55 17.13
C GLU A 477 67.73 -18.74 16.69
N THR A 478 67.87 -17.42 16.73
CA THR A 478 66.90 -16.45 16.21
C THR A 478 67.33 -16.01 14.82
N THR A 479 66.44 -16.05 13.83
CA THR A 479 66.68 -15.38 12.54
C THR A 479 65.42 -14.73 12.01
N THR A 480 65.55 -13.46 11.65
CA THR A 480 64.51 -12.57 11.15
C THR A 480 64.68 -12.26 9.65
N VAL A 481 63.55 -12.26 8.92
CA VAL A 481 63.17 -11.23 7.91
C VAL A 481 63.85 -11.25 6.52
N SER A 482 63.01 -11.59 5.52
CA SER A 482 62.77 -10.89 4.22
C SER A 482 63.62 -11.12 2.94
N SER A 483 62.88 -10.97 1.83
CA SER A 483 63.19 -10.37 0.51
C SER A 483 63.75 -11.21 -0.66
N ASP A 484 62.94 -11.20 -1.73
CA ASP A 484 63.28 -10.87 -3.13
C ASP A 484 63.67 -11.94 -4.19
N THR A 485 62.65 -12.29 -4.99
CA THR A 485 62.57 -12.19 -6.48
C THR A 485 63.32 -13.14 -7.45
N THR A 486 62.64 -13.34 -8.60
CA THR A 486 63.12 -13.59 -9.98
C THR A 486 63.46 -15.01 -10.50
N ASP A 487 62.53 -15.54 -11.30
CA ASP A 487 62.64 -15.78 -12.77
C ASP A 487 62.64 -17.23 -13.33
N VAL A 488 62.19 -17.32 -14.58
CA VAL A 488 61.46 -18.38 -15.31
C VAL A 488 62.37 -19.41 -16.02
N SER A 489 61.87 -20.66 -16.20
CA SER A 489 61.81 -21.40 -17.50
C SER A 489 61.67 -22.92 -17.34
N GLY A 490 60.83 -23.59 -18.16
CA GLY A 490 60.93 -25.06 -18.32
C GLY A 490 59.70 -25.83 -18.81
N ASP A 491 59.22 -25.55 -20.02
CA ASP A 491 58.31 -26.37 -20.85
C ASP A 491 58.37 -27.91 -20.71
N THR A 492 57.21 -28.60 -20.63
CA THR A 492 56.82 -29.70 -21.56
C THR A 492 55.40 -30.24 -21.33
N THR A 493 54.75 -30.66 -22.43
CA THR A 493 53.37 -31.15 -22.54
C THR A 493 53.22 -32.67 -22.36
N THR A 494 51.98 -33.18 -22.17
CA THR A 494 51.29 -34.15 -23.08
C THR A 494 49.87 -34.49 -22.55
N ASP A 495 48.90 -34.60 -23.48
CA ASP A 495 47.57 -35.26 -23.43
C ASP A 495 47.43 -36.49 -22.47
N ASP A 496 46.25 -36.88 -21.98
CA ASP A 496 45.08 -37.20 -22.83
C ASP A 496 43.70 -37.28 -22.08
N SER A 497 42.66 -37.00 -22.86
CA SER A 497 41.20 -37.14 -22.71
C SER A 497 40.55 -38.02 -21.61
N ASN A 498 39.53 -37.48 -20.92
CA ASN A 498 38.10 -37.69 -21.27
C ASN A 498 37.10 -36.92 -20.35
N THR A 499 36.10 -36.26 -20.95
CA THR A 499 34.91 -35.61 -20.36
C THR A 499 33.86 -36.64 -19.91
N THR A 500 32.84 -36.41 -19.06
CA THR A 500 32.28 -35.28 -18.29
C THR A 500 31.48 -35.92 -17.11
N THR A 501 30.89 -35.27 -16.10
CA THR A 501 30.63 -33.85 -15.72
C THR A 501 30.90 -33.65 -14.22
N THR A 502 31.15 -32.40 -13.80
CA THR A 502 31.05 -31.95 -12.40
C THR A 502 30.34 -30.59 -12.39
N ASP A 503 29.34 -30.43 -11.53
CA ASP A 503 28.95 -29.12 -11.02
C ASP A 503 29.32 -29.08 -9.54
N GLY A 504 29.92 -27.98 -9.13
CA GLY A 504 30.61 -27.84 -7.87
C GLY A 504 30.96 -26.38 -7.66
N SER A 505 30.15 -25.70 -6.86
CA SER A 505 30.40 -24.34 -6.38
C SER A 505 31.83 -24.25 -5.83
N GLY A 506 32.65 -23.46 -6.51
CA GLY A 506 34.02 -23.18 -6.14
C GLY A 506 34.22 -21.68 -6.16
N THR A 507 34.64 -21.12 -5.03
CA THR A 507 35.03 -19.72 -4.89
C THR A 507 36.07 -19.33 -5.93
N THR A 508 35.68 -18.46 -6.87
CA THR A 508 36.59 -17.76 -7.75
C THR A 508 37.20 -16.58 -7.00
N THR A 509 38.47 -16.70 -6.61
CA THR A 509 39.30 -15.51 -6.39
C THR A 509 39.58 -14.90 -7.75
N GLU A 510 38.75 -13.94 -8.18
CA GLU A 510 38.95 -13.25 -9.45
C GLU A 510 40.19 -12.35 -9.35
N THR A 511 41.22 -12.67 -10.12
CA THR A 511 42.38 -11.78 -10.30
C THR A 511 41.99 -10.61 -11.18
N LEU A 512 42.22 -9.37 -10.71
CA LEU A 512 42.06 -8.15 -11.50
C LEU A 512 42.73 -8.26 -12.89
N PRO A 513 42.22 -7.52 -13.90
CA PRO A 513 42.84 -7.46 -15.22
C PRO A 513 44.32 -7.09 -15.13
N THR A 514 45.17 -7.85 -15.83
CA THR A 514 46.64 -7.71 -15.78
C THR A 514 47.10 -6.37 -16.37
N GLY A 515 47.26 -5.37 -15.50
CA GLY A 515 47.75 -4.04 -15.87
C GLY A 515 47.95 -3.08 -14.69
N VAL A 516 47.10 -3.17 -13.66
CA VAL A 516 47.07 -2.24 -12.51
C VAL A 516 47.69 -2.85 -11.25
N SER A 517 49.03 -2.98 -11.21
CA SER A 517 49.71 -3.73 -10.13
C SER A 517 50.01 -2.97 -8.83
N SER A 518 49.65 -1.68 -8.70
CA SER A 518 49.85 -0.91 -7.44
C SER A 518 49.18 0.47 -7.38
N VAL A 519 48.11 0.74 -8.15
CA VAL A 519 47.48 2.06 -8.22
C VAL A 519 45.98 1.92 -8.04
N GLU A 520 45.46 2.59 -7.02
CA GLU A 520 44.03 2.61 -6.62
C GLU A 520 43.18 3.28 -7.72
N VAL A 521 41.95 2.81 -7.90
CA VAL A 521 41.00 3.31 -8.90
C VAL A 521 40.21 4.48 -8.31
N LYS A 522 40.09 5.55 -9.06
CA LYS A 522 39.50 6.82 -8.62
C LYS A 522 38.03 6.97 -9.02
N THR A 523 37.73 6.72 -10.29
CA THR A 523 36.37 6.71 -10.86
C THR A 523 36.32 5.70 -12.00
N VAL A 524 35.12 5.26 -12.36
CA VAL A 524 34.88 4.41 -13.54
C VAL A 524 33.86 5.07 -14.45
N ASP A 525 34.22 5.19 -15.73
CA ASP A 525 33.36 5.68 -16.80
C ASP A 525 32.94 4.48 -17.69
N ALA A 526 31.66 4.37 -18.03
CA ALA A 526 31.10 3.29 -18.84
C ALA A 526 30.29 3.81 -20.04
N GLU A 527 30.56 3.28 -21.23
CA GLU A 527 29.77 3.57 -22.44
C GLU A 527 28.58 2.62 -22.52
N THR A 528 27.36 3.14 -22.39
CA THR A 528 26.15 2.33 -22.18
C THR A 528 25.20 2.24 -23.38
N ALA A 529 24.48 1.13 -23.47
CA ALA A 529 23.46 0.82 -24.48
C ALA A 529 22.08 0.57 -23.85
N GLU A 530 21.04 0.48 -24.68
CA GLU A 530 19.66 0.16 -24.25
C GLU A 530 19.27 -1.28 -24.62
N ASN A 531 18.61 -2.01 -23.71
CA ASN A 531 18.15 -3.38 -23.98
C ASN A 531 16.87 -3.74 -23.18
N ILE A 532 16.23 -4.86 -23.54
CA ILE A 532 14.95 -5.33 -22.98
C ILE A 532 15.07 -6.69 -22.29
N TYR A 533 14.31 -6.87 -21.22
CA TYR A 533 14.39 -8.04 -20.34
C TYR A 533 13.01 -8.52 -19.88
N LEU A 534 12.97 -9.77 -19.43
CA LEU A 534 11.88 -10.37 -18.68
C LEU A 534 12.21 -10.36 -17.19
N SER A 535 11.17 -10.32 -16.35
CA SER A 535 11.32 -10.26 -14.89
C SER A 535 11.86 -11.55 -14.27
N ASP A 536 11.89 -12.67 -15.01
CA ASP A 536 12.41 -13.96 -14.59
C ASP A 536 13.85 -14.25 -15.07
N GLU A 537 14.52 -13.29 -15.72
CA GLU A 537 15.95 -13.36 -16.02
C GLU A 537 16.80 -13.09 -14.77
N GLU A 538 17.80 -13.96 -14.51
CA GLU A 538 18.63 -13.92 -13.30
C GLU A 538 19.47 -12.62 -13.18
N SER A 539 19.94 -12.06 -14.29
CA SER A 539 20.78 -10.86 -14.32
C SER A 539 20.69 -10.10 -15.64
N PHE A 540 21.04 -8.81 -15.61
CA PHE A 540 21.22 -8.02 -16.82
C PHE A 540 22.52 -8.44 -17.54
N ASN A 541 22.51 -8.42 -18.88
CA ASN A 541 23.66 -8.85 -19.68
C ASN A 541 24.64 -7.68 -19.92
N VAL A 542 25.81 -7.73 -19.27
CA VAL A 542 26.89 -6.73 -19.43
C VAL A 542 27.26 -6.51 -20.89
N ALA A 543 27.48 -7.56 -21.68
CA ALA A 543 27.89 -7.46 -23.09
C ALA A 543 26.77 -6.93 -24.02
N GLY A 544 25.53 -6.86 -23.52
CA GLY A 544 24.38 -6.28 -24.21
C GLY A 544 23.98 -4.89 -23.72
N LEU A 545 24.73 -4.30 -22.78
CA LEU A 545 24.42 -3.02 -22.14
C LEU A 545 25.64 -2.10 -21.93
N ILE A 546 26.86 -2.63 -21.92
CA ILE A 546 28.11 -1.88 -21.74
C ILE A 546 29.01 -2.13 -22.95
N GLU A 547 29.28 -1.09 -23.74
CA GLU A 547 30.14 -1.16 -24.93
C GLU A 547 31.63 -1.07 -24.57
N SER A 548 31.98 -0.25 -23.57
CA SER A 548 33.35 -0.11 -23.05
C SER A 548 33.36 0.39 -21.60
N VAL A 549 34.45 0.09 -20.86
CA VAL A 549 34.68 0.58 -19.49
C VAL A 549 36.09 1.16 -19.41
N THR A 550 36.22 2.36 -18.86
CA THR A 550 37.49 3.04 -18.61
C THR A 550 37.66 3.29 -17.11
N LEU A 551 38.74 2.78 -16.54
CA LEU A 551 39.15 3.03 -15.17
C LEU A 551 40.07 4.26 -15.14
N HIS A 552 39.69 5.28 -14.37
CA HIS A 552 40.55 6.43 -14.09
C HIS A 552 41.32 6.17 -12.79
N LEU A 553 42.65 6.15 -12.85
CA LEU A 553 43.51 5.78 -11.73
C LEU A 553 44.01 7.01 -10.95
N GLU A 554 44.34 6.84 -9.66
CA GLU A 554 44.85 7.95 -8.83
C GLU A 554 46.20 8.55 -9.29
N ASN A 555 46.94 7.84 -10.16
CA ASN A 555 48.14 8.38 -10.81
C ASN A 555 47.82 9.32 -12.00
N GLY A 556 46.56 9.42 -12.42
CA GLY A 556 46.09 10.20 -13.58
C GLY A 556 46.22 9.48 -14.93
N GLU A 557 46.28 8.15 -14.92
CA GLU A 557 46.26 7.29 -16.11
C GLU A 557 44.87 6.65 -16.30
N ASP A 558 44.47 6.48 -17.57
CA ASP A 558 43.19 5.91 -17.96
C ASP A 558 43.41 4.51 -18.56
N VAL A 559 42.72 3.49 -18.06
CA VAL A 559 42.86 2.09 -18.49
C VAL A 559 41.52 1.53 -18.95
N THR A 560 41.40 1.22 -20.23
CA THR A 560 40.25 0.47 -20.77
C THR A 560 40.33 -1.00 -20.37
N VAL A 561 39.25 -1.55 -19.83
CA VAL A 561 39.15 -2.93 -19.34
C VAL A 561 37.96 -3.66 -19.98
N ASP A 562 37.93 -4.99 -19.84
CA ASP A 562 36.79 -5.80 -20.26
C ASP A 562 35.60 -5.53 -19.32
N PRO A 563 34.45 -5.01 -19.83
CA PRO A 563 33.29 -4.69 -19.00
C PRO A 563 32.84 -5.84 -18.10
N ALA A 564 32.87 -7.09 -18.59
CA ALA A 564 32.39 -8.25 -17.83
C ALA A 564 33.22 -8.52 -16.55
N THR A 565 34.49 -8.13 -16.58
CA THR A 565 35.44 -8.27 -15.45
C THR A 565 35.44 -7.08 -14.50
N ALA A 566 34.84 -5.96 -14.89
CA ALA A 566 34.95 -4.69 -14.17
C ALA A 566 33.63 -4.20 -13.55
N ILE A 567 32.50 -4.47 -14.21
CA ILE A 567 31.19 -3.91 -13.85
C ILE A 567 30.18 -5.02 -13.54
N ASP A 568 29.35 -4.75 -12.53
CA ASP A 568 28.10 -5.45 -12.23
C ASP A 568 26.94 -4.44 -12.11
N PHE A 569 25.71 -4.90 -11.89
CA PHE A 569 24.53 -4.05 -11.80
C PHE A 569 24.09 -3.82 -10.35
N GLU A 570 23.45 -2.68 -10.09
CA GLU A 570 22.93 -2.37 -8.76
C GLU A 570 21.78 -3.29 -8.33
N MET A 571 21.00 -3.78 -9.29
CA MET A 571 19.83 -4.65 -9.11
C MET A 571 19.66 -5.60 -10.30
N THR A 572 18.83 -6.63 -10.11
CA THR A 572 18.42 -7.63 -11.11
C THR A 572 17.21 -7.17 -11.94
N PRO A 573 16.88 -7.85 -13.06
CA PRO A 573 15.62 -7.63 -13.79
C PRO A 573 14.37 -7.77 -12.92
N ALA A 574 14.35 -8.76 -12.01
CA ALA A 574 13.26 -8.97 -11.06
C ALA A 574 13.06 -7.76 -10.13
N GLU A 575 14.12 -7.32 -9.45
CA GLU A 575 14.07 -6.16 -8.56
C GLU A 575 13.68 -4.87 -9.30
N ALA A 576 14.20 -4.67 -10.52
CA ALA A 576 13.80 -3.55 -11.38
C ALA A 576 12.29 -3.58 -11.69
N TYR A 577 11.74 -4.76 -12.04
CA TYR A 577 10.31 -4.93 -12.27
C TYR A 577 9.46 -4.67 -11.00
N GLU A 578 9.96 -5.05 -9.82
CA GLU A 578 9.27 -4.75 -8.55
C GLU A 578 9.18 -3.24 -8.23
N THR A 579 10.09 -2.41 -8.77
CA THR A 579 10.01 -0.95 -8.61
C THR A 579 8.85 -0.27 -9.38
N VAL A 580 8.12 -1.01 -10.24
CA VAL A 580 7.08 -0.50 -11.14
C VAL A 580 5.81 -0.07 -10.37
N THR A 581 5.86 1.14 -9.82
CA THR A 581 4.82 1.69 -8.93
C THR A 581 3.74 2.51 -9.64
N GLU A 582 3.95 2.99 -10.88
CA GLU A 582 2.97 3.81 -11.62
C GLU A 582 2.43 3.12 -12.88
N LYS A 583 1.23 2.51 -12.77
CA LYS A 583 0.48 1.91 -13.89
C LYS A 583 0.00 2.97 -14.89
N THR A 584 0.84 3.36 -15.85
CA THR A 584 0.49 4.39 -16.85
C THR A 584 -0.41 3.80 -17.93
N ALA A 585 -1.61 4.37 -18.13
CA ALA A 585 -2.60 3.91 -19.11
C ALA A 585 -3.02 2.43 -19.01
N GLY A 586 -2.82 1.79 -17.86
CA GLY A 586 -3.07 0.36 -17.68
C GLY A 586 -1.87 -0.53 -18.03
N LYS A 587 -0.70 0.05 -18.32
CA LYS A 587 0.56 -0.65 -18.59
C LYS A 587 1.43 -0.76 -17.34
N VAL A 588 2.18 -1.86 -17.21
CA VAL A 588 2.95 -2.29 -16.03
C VAL A 588 4.22 -3.02 -16.48
N TYR A 589 5.22 -2.23 -16.82
CA TYR A 589 6.56 -2.67 -17.15
C TYR A 589 7.55 -1.62 -16.64
N PHE A 590 8.80 -2.02 -16.39
CA PHE A 590 9.88 -1.09 -16.05
C PHE A 590 10.40 -0.42 -17.32
N ASP A 591 10.67 0.88 -17.26
CA ASP A 591 11.36 1.67 -18.29
C ASP A 591 12.10 2.77 -17.55
N GLY A 592 13.41 2.59 -17.37
CA GLY A 592 14.18 3.38 -16.44
C GLY A 592 15.67 3.06 -16.47
N GLU A 593 16.39 3.73 -15.59
CA GLU A 593 17.83 3.63 -15.44
C GLU A 593 18.19 2.72 -14.25
N VAL A 594 19.18 1.86 -14.46
CA VAL A 594 19.77 0.97 -13.44
C VAL A 594 21.23 1.38 -13.23
N GLY A 595 21.62 1.54 -11.96
CA GLY A 595 22.99 1.88 -11.58
C GLY A 595 23.98 0.72 -11.78
N LEU A 596 25.26 1.07 -11.77
CA LEU A 596 26.38 0.15 -11.97
C LEU A 596 27.24 0.05 -10.70
N LYS A 597 27.80 -1.13 -10.45
CA LYS A 597 28.73 -1.41 -9.35
C LYS A 597 30.10 -1.77 -9.92
N TYR A 598 31.18 -1.31 -9.30
CA TYR A 598 32.52 -1.79 -9.59
C TYR A 598 32.75 -3.17 -8.94
N LYS A 599 33.42 -4.08 -9.63
CA LYS A 599 33.74 -5.43 -9.11
C LYS A 599 35.06 -5.51 -8.31
N GLY A 600 35.85 -4.44 -8.27
CA GLY A 600 37.10 -4.42 -7.50
C GLY A 600 36.88 -4.33 -5.98
N GLU A 601 37.96 -4.48 -5.22
CA GLU A 601 37.93 -4.43 -3.74
C GLU A 601 37.73 -3.01 -3.15
N GLU A 602 37.61 -1.99 -3.99
CA GLU A 602 37.54 -0.56 -3.61
C GLU A 602 36.12 0.01 -3.84
N ASP A 603 35.62 0.78 -2.87
CA ASP A 603 34.37 1.57 -3.00
C ASP A 603 34.59 2.76 -3.96
N VAL A 604 34.51 2.51 -5.27
CA VAL A 604 34.73 3.52 -6.33
C VAL A 604 33.43 4.21 -6.75
N GLU A 605 33.47 5.53 -6.94
CA GLU A 605 32.33 6.31 -7.45
C GLU A 605 32.11 6.03 -8.96
N ILE A 606 30.91 5.54 -9.29
CA ILE A 606 30.40 5.42 -10.66
C ILE A 606 29.14 6.29 -10.77
N THR A 607 29.07 7.15 -11.79
CA THR A 607 27.89 8.00 -12.06
C THR A 607 27.04 7.56 -13.24
N ASP A 608 27.54 6.61 -14.04
CA ASP A 608 26.84 6.11 -15.23
C ASP A 608 25.75 5.10 -14.87
N THR A 609 24.68 5.12 -15.67
CA THR A 609 23.52 4.23 -15.56
C THR A 609 23.23 3.59 -16.92
N VAL A 610 22.66 2.39 -16.92
CA VAL A 610 22.14 1.74 -18.13
C VAL A 610 20.64 1.91 -18.20
N LYS A 611 20.10 2.19 -19.39
CA LYS A 611 18.65 2.30 -19.60
C LYS A 611 18.08 0.98 -20.08
N VAL A 612 17.21 0.38 -19.28
CA VAL A 612 16.61 -0.94 -19.53
C VAL A 612 15.10 -0.87 -19.43
N ALA A 613 14.43 -1.83 -20.07
CA ALA A 613 13.01 -2.04 -19.85
C ALA A 613 12.70 -3.51 -19.56
N VAL A 614 11.85 -3.77 -18.56
CA VAL A 614 11.56 -5.11 -18.05
C VAL A 614 10.06 -5.38 -18.05
N ALA A 615 9.63 -6.51 -18.59
CA ALA A 615 8.23 -6.96 -18.62
C ALA A 615 8.03 -8.31 -17.91
N LEU A 616 6.80 -8.62 -17.53
CA LEU A 616 6.45 -9.93 -16.98
C LEU A 616 6.31 -10.96 -18.11
N LYS A 617 6.94 -12.12 -17.99
CA LYS A 617 6.83 -13.19 -18.99
C LYS A 617 5.38 -13.69 -19.10
N GLY A 618 4.85 -13.74 -20.32
CA GLY A 618 3.47 -14.03 -20.67
C GLY A 618 2.51 -12.83 -20.69
N ASP A 619 2.91 -11.66 -20.19
CA ASP A 619 2.08 -10.45 -20.14
C ASP A 619 2.12 -9.71 -21.49
N THR A 620 1.43 -10.26 -22.48
CA THR A 620 1.33 -9.68 -23.83
C THR A 620 0.67 -8.31 -23.83
N THR A 621 -0.29 -8.10 -22.93
CA THR A 621 -1.01 -6.83 -22.77
C THR A 621 -0.21 -5.79 -21.99
N LEU A 622 0.90 -6.18 -21.35
CA LEU A 622 1.71 -5.40 -20.43
C LEU A 622 0.88 -4.83 -19.26
N ASP A 623 -0.13 -5.53 -18.73
CA ASP A 623 -1.07 -5.04 -17.69
C ASP A 623 -0.67 -5.41 -16.24
N GLY A 624 0.39 -6.20 -16.11
CA GLY A 624 0.93 -6.76 -14.88
C GLY A 624 0.26 -8.07 -14.47
N LYS A 625 -0.31 -8.81 -15.43
CA LYS A 625 -0.93 -10.13 -15.23
C LYS A 625 -0.68 -11.02 -16.45
N VAL A 626 -0.94 -12.31 -16.29
CA VAL A 626 -1.00 -13.28 -17.38
C VAL A 626 -2.38 -13.92 -17.35
N ASP A 627 -3.30 -13.44 -18.18
CA ASP A 627 -4.68 -13.88 -18.26
C ASP A 627 -5.18 -14.12 -19.69
N ALA A 628 -6.44 -14.55 -19.84
CA ALA A 628 -7.00 -14.97 -21.13
C ALA A 628 -6.96 -13.89 -22.22
N THR A 629 -6.74 -12.63 -21.85
CA THR A 629 -6.51 -11.50 -22.76
C THR A 629 -5.16 -11.63 -23.47
N ASP A 630 -4.11 -12.03 -22.76
CA ASP A 630 -2.77 -12.22 -23.34
C ASP A 630 -2.77 -13.36 -24.36
N LEU A 631 -3.36 -14.51 -23.99
CA LEU A 631 -3.56 -15.64 -24.90
C LEU A 631 -4.33 -15.24 -26.16
N PHE A 632 -5.34 -14.38 -26.03
CA PHE A 632 -6.09 -13.87 -27.17
C PHE A 632 -5.23 -12.97 -28.08
N GLU A 633 -4.39 -12.11 -27.49
CA GLU A 633 -3.49 -11.22 -28.24
C GLU A 633 -2.38 -11.98 -28.96
N THR A 634 -1.73 -12.96 -28.29
CA THR A 634 -0.77 -13.88 -28.94
C THR A 634 -1.45 -14.62 -30.09
N ALA A 635 -2.65 -15.17 -29.86
CA ALA A 635 -3.42 -15.87 -30.89
C ALA A 635 -3.79 -14.97 -32.08
N TYR A 636 -4.12 -13.71 -31.82
CA TYR A 636 -4.47 -12.74 -32.86
C TYR A 636 -3.25 -12.32 -33.68
N TYR A 637 -2.10 -12.09 -33.03
CA TYR A 637 -0.82 -11.83 -33.70
C TYR A 637 -0.45 -12.98 -34.65
N VAL A 638 -0.43 -14.22 -34.16
CA VAL A 638 -0.09 -15.42 -34.94
C VAL A 638 -1.11 -15.65 -36.08
N ALA A 639 -2.40 -15.42 -35.84
CA ALA A 639 -3.42 -15.51 -36.88
C ALA A 639 -3.24 -14.46 -37.99
N LEU A 640 -2.83 -13.24 -37.67
CA LEU A 640 -2.49 -12.20 -38.65
C LEU A 640 -1.26 -12.59 -39.47
N GLN A 641 -0.21 -13.10 -38.81
CA GLN A 641 1.01 -13.61 -39.45
C GLN A 641 0.67 -14.73 -40.46
N GLY A 642 -0.09 -15.75 -40.02
CA GLY A 642 -0.55 -16.85 -40.90
C GLY A 642 -1.50 -16.42 -42.02
N ALA A 643 -2.22 -15.31 -41.85
CA ALA A 643 -3.05 -14.69 -42.89
C ALA A 643 -2.27 -13.78 -43.87
N GLY A 644 -0.94 -13.67 -43.72
CA GLY A 644 -0.10 -12.78 -44.53
C GLY A 644 -0.43 -11.30 -44.32
N LYS A 645 -0.85 -10.92 -43.11
CA LYS A 645 -1.07 -9.55 -42.66
C LYS A 645 0.07 -9.09 -41.77
N THR A 646 0.24 -7.78 -41.65
CA THR A 646 1.12 -7.20 -40.62
C THR A 646 0.60 -7.63 -39.24
N PRO A 647 1.36 -8.41 -38.46
CA PRO A 647 0.95 -8.81 -37.12
C PRO A 647 0.94 -7.59 -36.18
N ILE A 648 0.00 -7.57 -35.25
CA ILE A 648 -0.12 -6.55 -34.21
C ILE A 648 -0.71 -7.20 -32.94
N PHE A 649 -0.39 -6.62 -31.78
CA PHE A 649 -1.16 -6.81 -30.55
C PHE A 649 -2.11 -5.61 -30.40
N ASP A 650 -3.41 -5.85 -30.26
CA ASP A 650 -4.44 -4.81 -30.37
C ASP A 650 -4.37 -3.77 -29.23
N THR A 651 -3.94 -4.21 -28.04
CA THR A 651 -3.78 -3.44 -26.81
C THR A 651 -2.49 -2.60 -26.73
N VAL A 652 -1.48 -2.83 -27.59
CA VAL A 652 -0.27 -1.97 -27.69
C VAL A 652 -0.07 -1.29 -29.06
N LYS A 653 -0.87 -1.60 -30.09
CA LYS A 653 -0.72 -1.03 -31.46
C LYS A 653 -0.73 0.51 -31.55
N ASN A 654 -1.29 1.19 -30.55
CA ASN A 654 -1.38 2.65 -30.46
C ASN A 654 -0.35 3.25 -29.47
N GLY A 655 0.51 2.41 -28.88
CA GLY A 655 1.56 2.79 -27.96
C GLY A 655 2.87 3.14 -28.65
N THR A 656 3.94 3.04 -27.89
CA THR A 656 5.33 3.25 -28.29
C THR A 656 5.90 2.03 -29.01
N ALA A 657 7.03 2.24 -29.69
CA ALA A 657 7.80 1.12 -30.26
C ALA A 657 8.36 0.19 -29.16
N LEU A 658 8.67 0.73 -27.97
CA LEU A 658 9.13 -0.05 -26.82
C LEU A 658 8.04 -1.00 -26.31
N GLU A 659 6.81 -0.51 -26.11
CA GLU A 659 5.66 -1.35 -25.71
C GLU A 659 5.38 -2.47 -26.73
N SER A 660 5.57 -2.21 -28.02
CA SER A 660 5.42 -3.25 -29.05
C SER A 660 6.51 -4.32 -28.97
N LYS A 661 7.76 -3.94 -28.66
CA LYS A 661 8.88 -4.87 -28.46
C LYS A 661 8.75 -5.67 -27.17
N LEU A 662 8.34 -5.05 -26.07
CA LEU A 662 8.12 -5.71 -24.79
C LEU A 662 6.94 -6.68 -24.85
N ALA A 663 5.83 -6.29 -25.49
CA ALA A 663 4.70 -7.20 -25.72
C ALA A 663 5.13 -8.42 -26.56
N TYR A 664 6.01 -8.23 -27.55
CA TYR A 664 6.59 -9.34 -28.31
C TYR A 664 7.46 -10.24 -27.42
N LEU A 665 8.43 -9.68 -26.69
CA LEU A 665 9.32 -10.43 -25.79
C LEU A 665 8.53 -11.20 -24.72
N ALA A 666 7.51 -10.58 -24.12
CA ALA A 666 6.64 -11.22 -23.15
C ALA A 666 5.75 -12.31 -23.75
N SER A 667 5.45 -12.25 -25.06
CA SER A 667 4.68 -13.28 -25.77
C SER A 667 5.52 -14.47 -26.22
N ASP A 668 6.81 -14.26 -26.46
CA ASP A 668 7.78 -15.22 -27.02
C ASP A 668 8.37 -16.06 -25.88
N ILE A 669 7.70 -17.17 -25.57
CA ILE A 669 7.86 -17.92 -24.32
C ILE A 669 9.07 -18.87 -24.36
N ASP A 670 9.48 -19.34 -25.54
CA ASP A 670 10.60 -20.29 -25.69
C ASP A 670 11.83 -19.77 -26.45
N THR A 671 11.72 -18.70 -27.26
CA THR A 671 12.88 -18.10 -27.95
C THR A 671 13.28 -16.71 -27.44
N GLU A 672 12.41 -16.02 -26.70
CA GLU A 672 12.69 -14.79 -25.94
C GLU A 672 13.45 -13.71 -26.76
N SER A 673 13.02 -13.47 -28.00
CA SER A 673 13.73 -12.62 -28.97
C SER A 673 13.90 -11.18 -28.48
N LYS A 674 15.12 -10.85 -28.05
CA LYS A 674 15.54 -9.48 -27.64
C LYS A 674 15.41 -8.42 -28.74
N ALA A 675 15.21 -8.82 -29.99
CA ALA A 675 14.87 -7.89 -31.08
C ALA A 675 13.48 -7.24 -30.86
N GLY A 676 12.57 -7.95 -30.18
CA GLY A 676 11.16 -7.57 -30.03
C GLY A 676 10.36 -7.77 -31.32
N GLU A 677 10.83 -8.64 -32.22
CA GLU A 677 10.17 -9.01 -33.47
C GLU A 677 10.60 -10.41 -33.95
N ASN A 678 9.90 -10.94 -34.96
CA ASN A 678 10.19 -12.21 -35.60
C ASN A 678 11.54 -12.16 -36.35
N THR A 679 12.47 -13.02 -35.96
CA THR A 679 13.78 -13.19 -36.60
C THR A 679 13.91 -14.59 -37.23
N GLU A 680 15.11 -14.99 -37.66
CA GLU A 680 15.36 -16.36 -38.12
C GLU A 680 15.34 -17.34 -36.94
N ASP A 681 15.87 -16.94 -35.78
CA ASP A 681 16.10 -17.80 -34.62
C ASP A 681 15.08 -17.61 -33.48
N GLY A 682 14.35 -16.50 -33.45
CA GLY A 682 13.27 -16.27 -32.48
C GLY A 682 11.95 -15.85 -33.14
N LYS A 683 10.89 -16.64 -32.93
CA LYS A 683 9.62 -16.53 -33.67
C LYS A 683 8.41 -16.81 -32.79
N LEU A 684 7.55 -15.82 -32.69
CA LEU A 684 6.26 -15.95 -32.03
C LEU A 684 5.29 -16.75 -32.92
N ASP A 685 4.94 -17.96 -32.50
CA ASP A 685 4.09 -18.89 -33.26
C ASP A 685 3.01 -19.60 -32.41
N ALA A 686 2.41 -20.67 -32.95
CA ALA A 686 1.34 -21.42 -32.29
C ALA A 686 1.81 -22.20 -31.05
N THR A 687 3.12 -22.33 -30.85
CA THR A 687 3.75 -23.01 -29.71
C THR A 687 3.68 -22.11 -28.46
N ASP A 688 3.97 -20.81 -28.60
CA ASP A 688 3.78 -19.81 -27.55
C ASP A 688 2.34 -19.72 -27.07
N MET A 689 1.39 -19.73 -28.01
CA MET A 689 -0.04 -19.81 -27.70
C MET A 689 -0.36 -21.04 -26.83
N LEU A 690 0.29 -22.19 -27.08
CA LEU A 690 0.08 -23.41 -26.31
C LEU A 690 0.71 -23.30 -24.91
N TYR A 691 1.92 -22.75 -24.79
CA TYR A 691 2.57 -22.56 -23.49
C TYR A 691 1.75 -21.63 -22.59
N THR A 692 1.35 -20.47 -23.12
CA THR A 692 0.50 -19.49 -22.41
C THR A 692 -0.86 -20.10 -22.03
N ALA A 693 -1.48 -20.90 -22.91
CA ALA A 693 -2.72 -21.59 -22.59
C ALA A 693 -2.56 -22.65 -21.47
N VAL A 694 -1.45 -23.39 -21.44
CA VAL A 694 -1.16 -24.36 -20.37
C VAL A 694 -0.90 -23.63 -19.05
N TYR A 695 -0.03 -22.63 -19.04
CA TYR A 695 0.28 -21.83 -17.85
C TYR A 695 -0.99 -21.26 -17.19
N GLN A 696 -1.87 -20.66 -17.99
CA GLN A 696 -3.14 -20.09 -17.50
C GLN A 696 -4.14 -21.15 -17.03
N ALA A 697 -4.23 -22.30 -17.71
CA ALA A 697 -5.17 -23.36 -17.34
C ALA A 697 -4.86 -23.98 -15.96
N TYR A 698 -3.58 -24.08 -15.60
CA TYR A 698 -3.15 -24.61 -14.30
C TYR A 698 -3.20 -23.53 -13.21
N ASN A 699 -2.60 -22.36 -13.44
CA ASN A 699 -2.63 -21.25 -12.48
C ASN A 699 -4.06 -20.77 -12.18
N GLY A 700 -4.92 -20.66 -13.20
CA GLY A 700 -6.34 -20.32 -13.03
C GLY A 700 -7.19 -21.39 -12.32
N ALA A 701 -6.68 -22.63 -12.23
CA ALA A 701 -7.28 -23.72 -11.45
C ALA A 701 -6.73 -23.81 -10.01
N GLY A 702 -5.81 -22.92 -9.61
CA GLY A 702 -5.15 -22.93 -8.31
C GLY A 702 -4.04 -23.97 -8.16
N ASN A 703 -3.64 -24.63 -9.26
CA ASN A 703 -2.45 -25.48 -9.29
C ASN A 703 -1.32 -24.63 -9.87
N HIS A 704 -0.64 -23.88 -9.01
CA HIS A 704 0.41 -22.96 -9.45
C HIS A 704 1.58 -23.72 -10.08
N ILE A 705 1.95 -23.34 -11.30
CA ILE A 705 3.07 -23.88 -12.08
C ILE A 705 3.90 -22.74 -12.65
N ASP A 706 5.19 -22.98 -12.86
CA ASP A 706 6.10 -22.04 -13.54
C ASP A 706 6.10 -22.22 -15.08
N TRP A 707 6.86 -21.38 -15.78
CA TRP A 707 6.98 -21.45 -17.24
C TRP A 707 7.71 -22.69 -17.75
N ALA A 708 8.72 -23.20 -17.03
CA ALA A 708 9.44 -24.41 -17.42
C ALA A 708 8.54 -25.66 -17.29
N GLU A 709 7.71 -25.72 -16.25
CA GLU A 709 6.65 -26.71 -16.09
C GLU A 709 5.59 -26.60 -17.19
N ALA A 710 5.12 -25.39 -17.51
CA ALA A 710 4.15 -25.17 -18.59
C ALA A 710 4.68 -25.62 -19.96
N ILE A 711 5.94 -25.27 -20.30
CA ILE A 711 6.63 -25.70 -21.52
C ILE A 711 6.76 -27.23 -21.56
N LYS A 712 7.20 -27.84 -20.46
CA LYS A 712 7.35 -29.30 -20.35
C LYS A 712 6.01 -30.04 -20.49
N MET A 713 4.94 -29.52 -19.90
CA MET A 713 3.60 -30.10 -20.00
C MET A 713 3.04 -29.97 -21.43
N ALA A 714 3.18 -28.80 -22.06
CA ALA A 714 2.79 -28.58 -23.46
C ALA A 714 3.51 -29.53 -24.43
N ASN A 715 4.81 -29.75 -24.22
CA ASN A 715 5.63 -30.69 -25.00
C ASN A 715 5.41 -32.18 -24.66
N GLY A 716 4.40 -32.49 -23.83
CA GLY A 716 3.97 -33.86 -23.54
C GLY A 716 4.80 -34.57 -22.47
N GLY A 717 5.46 -33.82 -21.58
CA GLY A 717 6.22 -34.34 -20.45
C GLY A 717 7.58 -34.95 -20.81
N LYS A 718 8.17 -34.52 -21.93
CA LYS A 718 9.49 -34.94 -22.40
C LYS A 718 10.60 -34.02 -21.92
#